data_AF-A0AAV7YZ75-F1
#
_entry.id   AF-A0AAV7YZ75-F1
#
_cell.length_a   1.000
_cell.length_b   1.000
_cell.length_c   1.000
_cell.angle_alpha   90.00
_cell.angle_beta   90.00
_cell.angle_gamma   90.00
#
_symmetry.space_group_name_H-M   'P 1'
#
loop_
_entity.id
_entity.type
_entity.pdbx_description
1 polymer ?
#
loop_
_entity_poly.entity_id
_entity_poly.type
_entity_poly.pdbx_seq_one_letter_code
_entity_poly.pdbx_strand_id
1 'polypeptide(L)'
;MKLLDLIEHHKRVNKKLQRNDVFYSFEIYPAKTERGELNLRKTMSKLADLEPLIFNITYGAGGSKNKDSLQVCKRAQQLHGLNTMLHLNVISKTRKELKELLQQARDSGIQNILALRGDLPKEGKTVDNGLEHASDLVTFIRELHGNYFGICVAGYPESHPESKSIEEDLKYLKLKVDCGADMIISQLFFDPQTFIDFRNNCRKIGITCPIIPGILPIINYKGFKAVVEMAKVHVPKEILEKVEELKDDNIKLVDYGVKLCIDMCQKLIEKGTVGLHLYCQNRFKPINRIIYGLNLRTFRCRRPFPFRKSTIKSRNNKSVRPVSWVYRPESYIYLSDKWVKYPRKFWNDGKIGRRFRKVKHEVIQNLHPWISPSRTRELNSINDVIQIFKDHLTGKISQTPWIDKSSEIILGTDNQKSMKMVNNGLLLINLLPRLNEEVSEDILVGFGGPGGYIFQKRYMEFFIAPNRVKLLVDELILSGNNTYHITNVDGSVIYTNNKKKEVIPITWGVFPGMELKQPLVMDPESFQDVWRIEAFGLWICQWQNNFKKNSKSWKIIQEIHDTWFLVSIIDNDFIHPSATTDYNAWKVLDKLFIKEKELSKTEFQKNKLHRVRQIKSLEEIGTEWYNSQFQFNLLENQKEIKKDEKNEKNEKNEKNEKNEDEKKKNKEKNENTENK
;
A
#
# COMPACT_ATOMS: atom_id res chain seq x y z
N MET A 1 18.72 -14.63 -12.82
CA MET A 1 19.97 -14.76 -13.60
C MET A 1 21.03 -15.32 -12.67
N LYS A 2 22.03 -16.05 -13.20
CA LYS A 2 23.13 -16.54 -12.35
C LYS A 2 24.04 -15.39 -11.93
N LEU A 3 24.77 -15.59 -10.85
CA LEU A 3 25.57 -14.57 -10.22
C LEU A 3 26.67 -14.00 -11.11
N LEU A 4 27.48 -14.85 -11.75
CA LEU A 4 28.58 -14.36 -12.60
C LEU A 4 28.05 -13.58 -13.81
N ASP A 5 26.97 -14.05 -14.43
CA ASP A 5 26.27 -13.34 -15.51
C ASP A 5 25.76 -11.97 -15.04
N LEU A 6 25.27 -11.89 -13.80
CA LEU A 6 24.80 -10.63 -13.19
C LEU A 6 25.93 -9.64 -12.97
N ILE A 7 27.07 -10.10 -12.44
CA ILE A 7 28.25 -9.27 -12.22
C ILE A 7 28.77 -8.75 -13.56
N GLU A 8 28.86 -9.62 -14.56
CA GLU A 8 29.32 -9.22 -15.89
C GLU A 8 28.35 -8.24 -16.56
N HIS A 9 27.04 -8.48 -16.46
CA HIS A 9 26.03 -7.55 -16.95
C HIS A 9 26.14 -6.18 -16.25
N HIS A 10 26.30 -6.17 -14.93
CA HIS A 10 26.48 -4.94 -14.14
C HIS A 10 27.71 -4.15 -14.61
N LYS A 11 28.86 -4.83 -14.76
CA LYS A 11 30.09 -4.21 -15.27
C LYS A 11 29.91 -3.61 -16.66
N ARG A 12 29.29 -4.34 -17.59
CA ARG A 12 29.00 -3.85 -18.95
C ARG A 12 28.09 -2.62 -18.93
N VAL A 13 27.05 -2.61 -18.10
CA VAL A 13 26.12 -1.48 -17.97
C VAL A 13 26.82 -0.26 -17.37
N ASN A 14 27.56 -0.42 -16.26
CA ASN A 14 28.23 0.70 -15.60
C ASN A 14 29.37 1.27 -16.44
N LYS A 15 30.11 0.44 -17.18
CA LYS A 15 31.10 0.91 -18.15
C LYS A 15 30.48 1.82 -19.22
N LYS A 16 29.31 1.46 -19.77
CA LYS A 16 28.57 2.31 -20.72
C LYS A 16 28.08 3.62 -20.11
N LEU A 17 27.80 3.63 -18.80
CA LEU A 17 27.29 4.78 -18.08
C LEU A 17 28.41 5.61 -17.41
N GLN A 18 29.68 5.25 -17.60
CA GLN A 18 30.84 5.87 -16.93
C GLN A 18 30.69 5.92 -15.40
N ARG A 19 30.23 4.82 -14.80
CA ARG A 19 30.01 4.67 -13.35
C ARG A 19 31.00 3.71 -12.73
N ASN A 20 31.15 3.79 -11.40
CA ASN A 20 31.84 2.78 -10.61
C ASN A 20 31.16 1.41 -10.83
N ASP A 21 31.93 0.36 -11.08
CA ASP A 21 31.45 -0.99 -11.36
C ASP A 21 31.32 -1.87 -10.11
N VAL A 22 31.60 -1.30 -8.93
CA VAL A 22 31.40 -1.95 -7.63
C VAL A 22 29.91 -2.16 -7.37
N PHE A 23 29.50 -3.42 -7.36
CA PHE A 23 28.14 -3.79 -6.98
C PHE A 23 28.00 -3.94 -5.46
N TYR A 24 26.77 -3.97 -4.97
CA TYR A 24 26.49 -4.35 -3.59
C TYR A 24 25.36 -5.37 -3.51
N SER A 25 25.40 -6.15 -2.44
CA SER A 25 24.42 -7.16 -2.11
C SER A 25 24.01 -7.04 -0.65
N PHE A 26 22.78 -7.43 -0.34
CA PHE A 26 22.23 -7.33 1.00
C PHE A 26 21.88 -8.70 1.54
N GLU A 27 22.21 -8.96 2.79
CA GLU A 27 21.74 -10.13 3.52
C GLU A 27 20.63 -9.76 4.51
N ILE A 28 19.53 -10.51 4.42
CA ILE A 28 18.40 -10.43 5.35
C ILE A 28 18.03 -11.83 5.83
N TYR A 29 17.39 -11.90 6.99
CA TYR A 29 16.96 -13.16 7.58
C TYR A 29 15.43 -13.23 7.71
N PRO A 30 14.81 -14.42 7.54
CA PRO A 30 13.39 -14.60 7.76
C PRO A 30 12.97 -14.16 9.18
N ALA A 31 11.79 -13.57 9.28
CA ALA A 31 11.27 -13.16 10.58
C ALA A 31 10.75 -14.36 11.39
N LYS A 32 10.99 -14.35 12.70
CA LYS A 32 10.51 -15.41 13.60
C LYS A 32 9.05 -15.26 14.05
N THR A 33 8.42 -14.12 13.75
CA THR A 33 7.06 -13.77 14.18
C THR A 33 6.30 -13.11 13.05
N GLU A 34 4.96 -13.20 13.06
CA GLU A 34 4.11 -12.54 12.05
C GLU A 34 4.32 -11.02 12.00
N ARG A 35 4.40 -10.38 13.16
CA ARG A 35 4.74 -8.94 13.25
C ARG A 35 6.12 -8.65 12.66
N GLY A 36 7.08 -9.53 12.90
CA GLY A 36 8.40 -9.45 12.29
C GLY A 36 8.36 -9.56 10.77
N GLU A 37 7.51 -10.44 10.23
CA GLU A 37 7.33 -10.66 8.79
C GLU A 37 6.77 -9.41 8.10
N LEU A 38 5.80 -8.74 8.74
CA LEU A 38 5.29 -7.46 8.23
C LEU A 38 6.37 -6.38 8.19
N ASN A 39 7.20 -6.31 9.23
CA ASN A 39 8.34 -5.38 9.26
C ASN A 39 9.40 -5.74 8.22
N LEU A 40 9.69 -7.03 8.05
CA LEU A 40 10.64 -7.53 7.06
C LEU A 40 10.21 -7.14 5.64
N ARG A 41 8.93 -7.29 5.30
CA ARG A 41 8.38 -6.88 4.00
C ARG A 41 8.59 -5.40 3.72
N LYS A 42 8.34 -4.54 4.72
CA LYS A 42 8.58 -3.09 4.60
C LYS A 42 10.06 -2.79 4.41
N THR A 43 10.93 -3.40 5.20
CA THR A 43 12.38 -3.24 5.08
C THR A 43 12.87 -3.72 3.72
N MET A 44 12.47 -4.92 3.28
CA MET A 44 12.83 -5.52 2.01
C MET A 44 12.45 -4.62 0.84
N SER A 45 11.24 -4.04 0.86
CA SER A 45 10.83 -3.11 -0.17
C SER A 45 11.70 -1.84 -0.20
N LYS A 46 12.07 -1.27 0.96
CA LYS A 46 12.93 -0.09 1.02
C LYS A 46 14.38 -0.41 0.62
N LEU A 47 14.92 -1.55 1.04
CA LEU A 47 16.23 -2.03 0.61
C LEU A 47 16.25 -2.31 -0.89
N ALA A 48 15.15 -2.82 -1.45
CA ALA A 48 15.02 -3.01 -2.88
C ALA A 48 15.11 -1.70 -3.66
N ASP A 49 14.65 -0.58 -3.09
CA ASP A 49 14.78 0.79 -3.64
C ASP A 49 16.22 1.31 -3.66
N LEU A 50 17.14 0.58 -3.02
CA LEU A 50 18.57 0.78 -3.19
C LEU A 50 19.16 -0.09 -4.31
N GLU A 51 18.39 -0.95 -4.98
CA GLU A 51 18.82 -1.69 -6.19
C GLU A 51 20.10 -2.52 -6.04
N PRO A 52 20.26 -3.33 -4.98
CA PRO A 52 21.38 -4.25 -4.91
C PRO A 52 21.31 -5.28 -6.04
N LEU A 53 22.48 -5.78 -6.43
CA LEU A 53 22.59 -6.80 -7.47
C LEU A 53 21.91 -8.11 -7.06
N ILE A 54 21.99 -8.45 -5.77
CA ILE A 54 21.42 -9.66 -5.20
C ILE A 54 20.98 -9.48 -3.74
N PHE A 55 19.88 -10.14 -3.39
CA PHE A 55 19.39 -10.30 -2.01
C PHE A 55 19.72 -11.71 -1.53
N ASN A 56 20.49 -11.81 -0.46
CA ASN A 56 20.87 -13.05 0.21
C ASN A 56 19.88 -13.28 1.35
N ILE A 57 19.22 -14.43 1.33
CA ILE A 57 18.23 -14.80 2.33
C ILE A 57 18.82 -15.92 3.16
N THR A 58 19.04 -15.64 4.45
CA THR A 58 19.64 -16.62 5.34
C THR A 58 18.75 -17.84 5.56
N TYR A 59 19.41 -18.93 5.95
CA TYR A 59 18.77 -20.18 6.31
C TYR A 59 19.04 -20.42 7.80
N GLY A 60 17.99 -20.58 8.59
CA GLY A 60 18.12 -20.65 10.05
C GLY A 60 18.99 -21.84 10.51
N ALA A 61 19.78 -21.60 11.57
CA ALA A 61 20.41 -22.67 12.35
C ALA A 61 19.30 -23.48 13.06
N GLY A 62 19.30 -24.81 12.90
CA GLY A 62 18.35 -25.70 13.58
C GLY A 62 17.06 -26.05 12.82
N GLY A 63 16.97 -25.81 11.50
CA GLY A 63 15.89 -26.36 10.68
C GLY A 63 14.48 -25.82 10.97
N SER A 64 14.34 -24.71 11.72
CA SER A 64 13.04 -24.06 11.93
C SER A 64 12.42 -23.67 10.59
N LYS A 65 11.35 -24.40 10.23
CA LYS A 65 10.52 -24.32 9.02
C LYS A 65 11.20 -23.67 7.81
N ASN A 66 12.02 -24.47 7.12
CA ASN A 66 12.62 -24.26 5.78
C ASN A 66 11.74 -23.51 4.73
N LYS A 67 10.41 -23.55 4.90
CA LYS A 67 9.45 -22.83 4.06
C LYS A 67 9.66 -21.32 4.10
N ASP A 68 10.20 -20.74 5.17
CA ASP A 68 10.23 -19.28 5.32
C ASP A 68 11.28 -18.63 4.41
N SER A 69 12.51 -19.14 4.34
CA SER A 69 13.57 -18.57 3.47
C SER A 69 13.23 -18.66 1.98
N LEU A 70 12.72 -19.81 1.52
CA LEU A 70 12.33 -20.00 0.12
C LEU A 70 11.19 -19.06 -0.28
N GLN A 71 10.19 -18.87 0.60
CA GLN A 71 9.09 -17.96 0.34
C GLN A 71 9.55 -16.50 0.31
N VAL A 72 10.48 -16.10 1.20
CA VAL A 72 11.08 -14.77 1.16
C VAL A 72 11.85 -14.54 -0.15
N CYS A 73 12.65 -15.51 -0.61
CA CYS A 73 13.29 -15.46 -1.93
C CYS A 73 12.27 -15.26 -3.06
N LYS A 74 11.28 -16.14 -3.14
CA LYS A 74 10.23 -16.10 -4.17
C LYS A 74 9.51 -14.75 -4.17
N ARG A 75 9.19 -14.23 -2.99
CA ARG A 75 8.54 -12.93 -2.83
C ARG A 75 9.42 -11.78 -3.29
N ALA A 76 10.71 -11.77 -2.94
CA ALA A 76 11.66 -10.77 -3.43
C ALA A 76 11.78 -10.78 -4.97
N GLN A 77 11.85 -11.97 -5.58
CA GLN A 77 11.87 -12.15 -7.04
C GLN A 77 10.56 -11.69 -7.72
N GLN A 78 9.41 -11.94 -7.09
CA GLN A 78 8.10 -11.61 -7.64
C GLN A 78 7.77 -10.12 -7.55
N LEU A 79 8.00 -9.53 -6.37
CA LEU A 79 7.52 -8.19 -6.03
C LEU A 79 8.53 -7.10 -6.37
N HIS A 80 9.81 -7.40 -6.15
CA HIS A 80 10.86 -6.40 -6.22
C HIS A 80 11.78 -6.57 -7.44
N GLY A 81 11.60 -7.64 -8.21
CA GLY A 81 12.42 -7.89 -9.40
C GLY A 81 13.89 -8.09 -9.09
N LEU A 82 14.19 -8.52 -7.87
CA LEU A 82 15.54 -8.73 -7.42
C LEU A 82 15.98 -10.15 -7.74
N ASN A 83 17.27 -10.33 -7.99
CA ASN A 83 17.86 -11.66 -7.95
C ASN A 83 18.05 -12.04 -6.48
N THR A 84 17.85 -13.32 -6.18
CA THR A 84 17.99 -13.84 -4.82
C THR A 84 19.05 -14.92 -4.76
N MET A 85 19.74 -14.98 -3.63
CA MET A 85 20.60 -16.08 -3.22
C MET A 85 19.96 -16.75 -2.01
N LEU A 86 19.63 -18.04 -2.15
CA LEU A 86 19.12 -18.83 -1.03
C LEU A 86 20.32 -19.44 -0.31
N HIS A 87 20.45 -19.17 0.99
CA HIS A 87 21.39 -19.92 1.81
C HIS A 87 20.89 -21.35 1.96
N LEU A 88 21.78 -22.33 1.91
CA LEU A 88 21.44 -23.72 2.13
C LEU A 88 22.55 -24.39 2.93
N ASN A 89 22.18 -25.00 4.06
CA ASN A 89 23.11 -25.71 4.93
C ASN A 89 22.81 -27.22 4.99
N VAL A 90 23.85 -28.03 5.19
CA VAL A 90 23.75 -29.49 5.18
C VAL A 90 23.40 -30.10 6.53
N ILE A 91 23.78 -29.43 7.62
CA ILE A 91 23.52 -29.97 8.97
C ILE A 91 22.02 -30.21 9.19
N SER A 92 21.74 -31.35 9.81
CA SER A 92 20.40 -31.85 10.13
C SER A 92 19.49 -32.09 8.90
N LYS A 93 20.06 -32.45 7.74
CA LYS A 93 19.29 -32.82 6.54
C LYS A 93 19.87 -34.05 5.86
N THR A 94 18.97 -34.91 5.39
CA THR A 94 19.30 -36.02 4.49
C THR A 94 19.59 -35.53 3.07
N ARG A 95 20.32 -36.33 2.28
CA ARG A 95 20.47 -36.09 0.83
C ARG A 95 19.14 -35.95 0.09
N LYS A 96 18.10 -36.70 0.51
CA LYS A 96 16.75 -36.62 -0.07
C LYS A 96 16.12 -35.26 0.15
N GLU A 97 16.14 -34.75 1.38
CA GLU A 97 15.59 -33.42 1.70
C GLU A 97 16.35 -32.31 0.98
N LEU A 98 17.68 -32.40 0.87
CA LEU A 98 18.49 -31.44 0.11
C LEU A 98 18.09 -31.44 -1.38
N LYS A 99 17.90 -32.62 -1.99
CA LYS A 99 17.43 -32.76 -3.38
C LYS A 99 16.05 -32.11 -3.57
N GLU A 100 15.12 -32.34 -2.65
CA GLU A 100 13.77 -31.74 -2.71
C GLU A 100 13.83 -30.21 -2.57
N LEU A 101 14.66 -29.67 -1.67
CA LEU A 101 14.84 -28.23 -1.49
C LEU A 101 15.47 -27.56 -2.72
N LEU A 102 16.49 -28.18 -3.32
CA LEU A 102 17.13 -27.70 -4.54
C LEU A 102 16.15 -27.70 -5.72
N GLN A 103 15.33 -28.75 -5.84
CA GLN A 103 14.28 -28.80 -6.86
C GLN A 103 13.24 -27.68 -6.65
N GLN A 104 12.78 -27.46 -5.41
CA GLN A 104 11.85 -26.37 -5.09
C GLN A 104 12.46 -24.98 -5.38
N ALA A 105 13.75 -24.78 -5.11
CA ALA A 105 14.45 -23.55 -5.45
C ALA A 105 14.50 -23.34 -6.96
N ARG A 106 14.83 -24.39 -7.73
CA ARG A 106 14.83 -24.37 -9.19
C ARG A 106 13.45 -24.05 -9.76
N ASP A 107 12.41 -24.71 -9.29
CA ASP A 107 11.02 -24.51 -9.74
C ASP A 107 10.51 -23.10 -9.41
N SER A 108 11.03 -22.50 -8.33
CA SER A 108 10.75 -21.10 -7.97
C SER A 108 11.52 -20.09 -8.82
N GLY A 109 12.45 -20.54 -9.68
CA GLY A 109 13.27 -19.69 -10.53
C GLY A 109 14.48 -19.08 -9.81
N ILE A 110 14.83 -19.58 -8.62
CA ILE A 110 16.08 -19.22 -7.93
C ILE A 110 17.23 -19.82 -8.72
N GLN A 111 18.30 -19.05 -8.90
CA GLN A 111 19.47 -19.47 -9.66
C GLN A 111 20.78 -19.28 -8.89
N ASN A 112 20.73 -18.87 -7.62
CA ASN A 112 21.93 -18.64 -6.81
C ASN A 112 21.75 -19.28 -5.43
N ILE A 113 22.74 -20.05 -5.00
CA ILE A 113 22.77 -20.74 -3.71
C ILE A 113 24.04 -20.34 -2.96
N LEU A 114 23.94 -19.99 -1.69
CA LEU A 114 25.10 -19.96 -0.79
C LEU A 114 25.18 -21.32 -0.08
N ALA A 115 26.13 -22.15 -0.50
CA ALA A 115 26.35 -23.47 0.06
C ALA A 115 27.15 -23.36 1.37
N LEU A 116 26.54 -23.82 2.46
CA LEU A 116 27.07 -23.73 3.80
C LEU A 116 27.12 -25.11 4.46
N ARG A 117 28.01 -25.27 5.43
CA ARG A 117 27.94 -26.42 6.34
C ARG A 117 26.72 -26.27 7.26
N GLY A 118 26.66 -25.15 7.97
CA GLY A 118 25.80 -24.94 9.12
C GLY A 118 26.56 -25.21 10.43
N ASP A 119 25.99 -24.73 11.53
CA ASP A 119 26.53 -24.96 12.87
C ASP A 119 26.02 -26.30 13.41
N LEU A 120 26.88 -27.03 14.12
CA LEU A 120 26.48 -28.28 14.77
C LEU A 120 25.47 -28.01 15.89
N PRO A 121 24.43 -28.84 16.05
CA PRO A 121 23.54 -28.76 17.20
C PRO A 121 24.34 -29.01 18.49
N LYS A 122 23.86 -28.48 19.63
CA LYS A 122 24.53 -28.65 20.93
C LYS A 122 24.78 -30.11 21.32
N GLU A 123 23.95 -31.02 20.83
CA GLU A 123 24.03 -32.46 21.09
C GLU A 123 24.95 -33.22 20.11
N GLY A 124 25.58 -32.52 19.15
CA GLY A 124 26.61 -33.04 18.25
C GLY A 124 26.15 -34.04 17.18
N LYS A 125 24.90 -34.52 17.22
CA LYS A 125 24.39 -35.53 16.27
C LYS A 125 24.02 -34.92 14.92
N THR A 126 24.59 -35.47 13.86
CA THR A 126 24.14 -35.28 12.48
C THR A 126 23.02 -36.28 12.14
N VAL A 127 22.38 -36.11 10.99
CA VAL A 127 21.34 -37.02 10.51
C VAL A 127 22.00 -38.10 9.66
N ASP A 128 21.59 -39.36 9.84
CA ASP A 128 22.05 -40.47 9.02
C ASP A 128 21.85 -40.18 7.53
N ASN A 129 22.84 -40.50 6.70
CA ASN A 129 22.79 -40.25 5.25
C ASN A 129 22.71 -38.75 4.86
N GLY A 130 23.24 -37.86 5.72
CA GLY A 130 23.46 -36.44 5.44
C GLY A 130 24.75 -36.14 4.68
N LEU A 131 25.03 -34.86 4.47
CA LEU A 131 26.34 -34.35 4.03
C LEU A 131 27.05 -33.67 5.21
N GLU A 132 28.38 -33.70 5.23
CA GLU A 132 29.17 -33.24 6.38
C GLU A 132 29.81 -31.87 6.14
N HIS A 133 30.18 -31.59 4.90
CA HIS A 133 30.89 -30.37 4.53
C HIS A 133 30.16 -29.56 3.47
N ALA A 134 30.48 -28.26 3.42
CA ALA A 134 29.96 -27.38 2.37
C ALA A 134 30.47 -27.78 0.97
N SER A 135 31.68 -28.35 0.87
CA SER A 135 32.23 -28.91 -0.38
C SER A 135 31.34 -30.02 -0.93
N ASP A 136 30.84 -30.91 -0.07
CA ASP A 136 29.95 -32.00 -0.46
C ASP A 136 28.65 -31.44 -1.06
N LEU A 137 28.12 -30.35 -0.48
CA LEU A 137 26.94 -29.68 -1.02
C LEU A 137 27.20 -29.05 -2.38
N VAL A 138 28.37 -28.44 -2.58
CA VAL A 138 28.77 -27.89 -3.89
C VAL A 138 28.77 -29.01 -4.94
N THR A 139 29.47 -30.12 -4.67
CA THR A 139 29.52 -31.29 -5.56
C THR A 139 28.11 -31.85 -5.82
N PHE A 140 27.31 -32.04 -4.77
CA PHE A 140 25.95 -32.56 -4.87
C PHE A 140 25.03 -31.67 -5.72
N ILE A 141 25.14 -30.34 -5.61
CA ILE A 141 24.39 -29.40 -6.46
C ILE A 141 24.84 -29.53 -7.92
N ARG A 142 26.15 -29.63 -8.17
CA ARG A 142 26.71 -29.80 -9.52
C ARG A 142 26.28 -31.13 -10.16
N GLU A 143 26.27 -32.23 -9.42
CA GLU A 143 25.79 -33.53 -9.89
C GLU A 143 24.31 -33.50 -10.27
N LEU A 144 23.45 -32.92 -9.42
CA LEU A 144 22.00 -32.93 -9.63
C LEU A 144 21.51 -31.90 -10.66
N HIS A 145 22.18 -30.76 -10.77
CA HIS A 145 21.67 -29.61 -11.50
C HIS A 145 22.69 -28.98 -12.46
N GLY A 146 23.88 -29.56 -12.58
CA GLY A 146 24.95 -29.07 -13.44
C GLY A 146 25.23 -27.59 -13.20
N ASN A 147 25.22 -26.84 -14.29
CA ASN A 147 25.47 -25.40 -14.26
C ASN A 147 24.21 -24.56 -14.01
N TYR A 148 23.07 -25.13 -13.63
CA TYR A 148 21.84 -24.33 -13.46
C TYR A 148 22.00 -23.23 -12.38
N PHE A 149 22.60 -23.58 -11.24
CA PHE A 149 22.85 -22.67 -10.13
C PHE A 149 24.22 -21.99 -10.23
N GLY A 150 24.27 -20.70 -9.90
CA GLY A 150 25.48 -20.05 -9.41
C GLY A 150 25.67 -20.41 -7.93
N ILE A 151 26.86 -20.88 -7.55
CA ILE A 151 27.14 -21.38 -6.20
C ILE A 151 28.14 -20.46 -5.52
N CYS A 152 27.76 -19.92 -4.37
CA CYS A 152 28.66 -19.20 -3.48
C CYS A 152 29.05 -20.09 -2.31
N VAL A 153 30.22 -19.83 -1.74
CA VAL A 153 30.66 -20.43 -0.48
C VAL A 153 31.17 -19.36 0.49
N ALA A 154 31.09 -19.65 1.78
CA ALA A 154 31.66 -18.79 2.81
C ALA A 154 33.19 -18.92 2.87
N GLY A 155 33.90 -17.81 3.09
CA GLY A 155 35.33 -17.76 3.42
C GLY A 155 35.57 -16.98 4.71
N TYR A 156 36.63 -17.29 5.46
CA TYR A 156 36.86 -16.70 6.78
C TYR A 156 38.19 -15.93 6.76
N PRO A 157 38.18 -14.58 6.74
CA PRO A 157 39.42 -13.80 6.68
C PRO A 157 40.39 -14.08 7.82
N GLU A 158 39.88 -14.51 8.98
CA GLU A 158 40.64 -14.80 10.19
C GLU A 158 40.67 -16.30 10.54
N SER A 159 40.45 -17.18 9.56
CA SER A 159 40.25 -18.64 9.73
C SER A 159 38.94 -19.02 10.41
N HIS A 160 38.37 -20.18 10.03
CA HIS A 160 37.24 -20.74 10.77
C HIS A 160 37.69 -21.15 12.19
N PRO A 161 36.87 -20.94 13.24
CA PRO A 161 37.23 -21.28 14.63
C PRO A 161 37.52 -22.76 14.91
N GLU A 162 37.09 -23.66 14.03
CA GLU A 162 37.34 -25.11 14.12
C GLU A 162 38.52 -25.58 13.26
N SER A 163 39.12 -24.69 12.45
CA SER A 163 40.30 -24.99 11.64
C SER A 163 41.56 -24.88 12.51
N LYS A 164 42.56 -25.75 12.30
CA LYS A 164 43.77 -25.76 13.14
C LYS A 164 44.74 -24.63 12.80
N SER A 165 44.69 -24.14 11.56
CA SER A 165 45.49 -23.00 11.10
C SER A 165 44.84 -22.29 9.91
N ILE A 166 45.32 -21.08 9.61
CA ILE A 166 44.89 -20.29 8.44
C ILE A 166 45.20 -21.06 7.14
N GLU A 167 46.34 -21.74 7.06
CA GLU A 167 46.74 -22.52 5.89
C GLU A 167 45.81 -23.71 5.65
N GLU A 168 45.38 -24.39 6.72
CA GLU A 168 44.42 -25.48 6.63
C GLU A 168 43.04 -24.96 6.18
N ASP A 169 42.57 -23.86 6.76
CA ASP A 169 41.29 -23.23 6.37
C ASP A 169 41.26 -22.84 4.89
N LEU A 170 42.37 -22.24 4.41
CA LEU A 170 42.55 -21.86 3.02
C LEU A 170 42.58 -23.08 2.07
N LYS A 171 43.16 -24.21 2.48
CA LYS A 171 43.11 -25.46 1.69
C LYS A 171 41.67 -25.95 1.52
N TYR A 172 40.86 -25.95 2.57
CA TYR A 172 39.44 -26.34 2.47
C TYR A 172 38.60 -25.31 1.73
N LEU A 173 38.93 -24.02 1.82
CA LEU A 173 38.33 -22.99 0.97
C LEU A 173 38.61 -23.27 -0.51
N LYS A 174 39.87 -23.60 -0.85
CA LYS A 174 40.24 -24.00 -2.21
C LYS A 174 39.50 -25.26 -2.65
N LEU A 175 39.39 -26.28 -1.80
CA LEU A 175 38.60 -27.48 -2.09
C LEU A 175 37.15 -27.14 -2.47
N LYS A 176 36.47 -26.28 -1.70
CA LYS A 176 35.11 -25.82 -2.02
C LYS A 176 35.01 -25.14 -3.39
N VAL A 177 36.04 -24.35 -3.76
CA VAL A 177 36.13 -23.70 -5.08
C VAL A 177 36.35 -24.73 -6.18
N ASP A 178 37.29 -25.66 -5.98
CA ASP A 178 37.64 -26.70 -6.95
C ASP A 178 36.47 -27.69 -7.18
N CYS A 179 35.61 -27.92 -6.17
CA CYS A 179 34.33 -28.65 -6.32
C CYS A 179 33.31 -27.93 -7.23
N GLY A 180 33.57 -26.67 -7.60
CA GLY A 180 32.78 -25.91 -8.55
C GLY A 180 32.02 -24.72 -7.95
N ALA A 181 32.51 -24.07 -6.89
CA ALA A 181 31.95 -22.81 -6.42
C ALA A 181 32.37 -21.64 -7.35
N ASP A 182 31.43 -20.71 -7.60
CA ASP A 182 31.59 -19.60 -8.53
C ASP A 182 32.06 -18.30 -7.85
N MET A 183 31.85 -18.15 -6.54
CA MET A 183 32.18 -16.95 -5.79
C MET A 183 32.34 -17.24 -4.28
N ILE A 184 33.14 -16.42 -3.60
CA ILE A 184 33.29 -16.44 -2.15
C ILE A 184 32.67 -15.19 -1.55
N ILE A 185 31.89 -15.34 -0.48
CA ILE A 185 31.49 -14.24 0.42
C ILE A 185 32.26 -14.43 1.72
N SER A 186 33.00 -13.41 2.16
CA SER A 186 33.74 -13.50 3.40
C SER A 186 32.81 -13.36 4.60
N GLN A 187 33.17 -13.98 5.72
CA GLN A 187 32.70 -13.59 7.04
C GLN A 187 33.06 -12.12 7.32
N LEU A 188 32.33 -11.52 8.26
CA LEU A 188 32.60 -10.17 8.78
C LEU A 188 34.02 -10.03 9.35
N PHE A 189 34.53 -8.80 9.30
CA PHE A 189 35.80 -8.37 9.87
C PHE A 189 35.68 -6.88 10.23
N PHE A 190 36.59 -6.34 11.04
CA PHE A 190 36.59 -4.93 11.46
C PHE A 190 37.82 -4.13 11.01
N ASP A 191 38.81 -4.80 10.40
CA ASP A 191 39.96 -4.17 9.75
C ASP A 191 40.00 -4.52 8.25
N PRO A 192 39.94 -3.53 7.34
CA PRO A 192 40.08 -3.76 5.91
C PRO A 192 41.34 -4.52 5.50
N GLN A 193 42.45 -4.37 6.23
CA GLN A 193 43.70 -5.05 5.92
C GLN A 193 43.57 -6.57 6.04
N THR A 194 42.83 -7.06 7.04
CA THR A 194 42.52 -8.49 7.22
C THR A 194 41.90 -9.10 5.96
N PHE A 195 40.93 -8.41 5.34
CA PHE A 195 40.32 -8.90 4.11
C PHE A 195 41.27 -8.83 2.90
N ILE A 196 42.07 -7.76 2.81
CA ILE A 196 43.04 -7.60 1.73
C ILE A 196 44.06 -8.74 1.76
N ASP A 197 44.57 -9.08 2.93
CA ASP A 197 45.54 -10.17 3.12
C ASP A 197 44.92 -11.53 2.85
N PHE A 198 43.71 -11.78 3.35
CA PHE A 198 42.93 -12.97 3.02
C PHE A 198 42.75 -13.15 1.50
N ARG A 199 42.35 -12.09 0.79
CA ARG A 199 42.19 -12.11 -0.67
C ARG A 199 43.52 -12.42 -1.35
N ASN A 200 44.62 -11.80 -0.93
CA ASN A 200 45.95 -12.02 -1.50
C ASN A 200 46.41 -13.47 -1.28
N ASN A 201 46.18 -14.03 -0.09
CA ASN A 201 46.51 -15.42 0.22
C ASN A 201 45.65 -16.40 -0.59
N CYS A 202 44.36 -16.12 -0.81
CA CYS A 202 43.53 -16.89 -1.73
C CYS A 202 44.09 -16.87 -3.17
N ARG A 203 44.59 -15.73 -3.65
CA ARG A 203 45.22 -15.65 -4.98
C ARG A 203 46.50 -16.47 -5.07
N LYS A 204 47.34 -16.45 -4.04
CA LYS A 204 48.60 -17.25 -3.99
C LYS A 204 48.36 -18.75 -4.15
N ILE A 205 47.24 -19.27 -3.67
CA ILE A 205 46.88 -20.70 -3.79
C ILE A 205 46.03 -21.02 -5.05
N GLY A 206 45.87 -20.05 -5.95
CA GLY A 206 45.20 -20.26 -7.23
C GLY A 206 43.68 -20.11 -7.23
N ILE A 207 43.06 -19.57 -6.18
CA ILE A 207 41.64 -19.20 -6.23
C ILE A 207 41.49 -17.97 -7.13
N THR A 208 40.73 -18.07 -8.21
CA THR A 208 40.54 -16.99 -9.20
C THR A 208 39.13 -16.38 -9.20
N CYS A 209 38.16 -17.07 -8.59
CA CYS A 209 36.78 -16.58 -8.51
C CYS A 209 36.69 -15.25 -7.73
N PRO A 210 35.61 -14.45 -7.92
CA PRO A 210 35.41 -13.24 -7.12
C PRO A 210 35.31 -13.56 -5.62
N ILE A 211 35.87 -12.67 -4.79
CA ILE A 211 35.85 -12.75 -3.33
C ILE A 211 35.25 -11.44 -2.84
N ILE A 212 34.09 -11.51 -2.18
CA ILE A 212 33.30 -10.34 -1.78
C ILE A 212 33.39 -10.15 -0.27
N PRO A 213 33.78 -8.97 0.23
CA PRO A 213 33.86 -8.68 1.65
C PRO A 213 32.47 -8.59 2.29
N GLY A 214 32.27 -9.32 3.38
CA GLY A 214 31.11 -9.20 4.27
C GLY A 214 31.31 -8.07 5.29
N ILE A 215 30.40 -7.10 5.30
CA ILE A 215 30.47 -5.89 6.13
C ILE A 215 29.27 -5.84 7.06
N LEU A 216 29.52 -5.76 8.36
CA LEU A 216 28.49 -5.69 9.40
C LEU A 216 28.44 -4.28 10.02
N PRO A 217 27.34 -3.54 9.83
CA PRO A 217 27.14 -2.28 10.54
C PRO A 217 26.87 -2.49 12.02
N ILE A 218 27.57 -1.72 12.87
CA ILE A 218 27.31 -1.66 14.31
C ILE A 218 26.06 -0.78 14.51
N ILE A 219 24.97 -1.41 14.97
CA ILE A 219 23.66 -0.74 15.09
C ILE A 219 23.08 -0.76 16.52
N ASN A 220 23.65 -1.58 17.40
CA ASN A 220 23.36 -1.61 18.83
C ASN A 220 24.47 -2.37 19.57
N TYR A 221 24.70 -2.02 20.83
CA TYR A 221 25.81 -2.55 21.63
C TYR A 221 25.69 -4.06 21.91
N LYS A 222 24.51 -4.52 22.38
CA LYS A 222 24.30 -5.92 22.75
C LYS A 222 24.48 -6.88 21.58
N GLY A 223 23.91 -6.52 20.43
CA GLY A 223 24.01 -7.28 19.19
C GLY A 223 25.44 -7.32 18.67
N PHE A 224 26.16 -6.21 18.76
CA PHE A 224 27.59 -6.17 18.42
C PHE A 224 28.41 -7.15 19.27
N LYS A 225 28.28 -7.10 20.61
CA LYS A 225 28.97 -8.01 21.52
C LYS A 225 28.66 -9.49 21.21
N ALA A 226 27.38 -9.81 21.03
CA ALA A 226 26.94 -11.18 20.72
C ALA A 226 27.52 -11.70 19.40
N VAL A 227 27.58 -10.86 18.36
CA VAL A 227 28.15 -11.25 17.07
C VAL A 227 29.66 -11.44 17.16
N VAL A 228 30.38 -10.56 17.86
CA VAL A 228 31.84 -10.67 18.05
C VAL A 228 32.19 -11.96 18.80
N GLU A 229 31.45 -12.27 19.87
CA GLU A 229 31.65 -13.50 20.65
C GLU A 229 31.37 -14.77 19.83
N MET A 230 30.29 -14.76 19.04
CA MET A 230 29.92 -15.89 18.18
C MET A 230 30.89 -16.08 17.02
N ALA A 231 31.26 -15.00 16.33
CA ALA A 231 32.11 -15.05 15.14
C ALA A 231 33.60 -15.22 15.47
N LYS A 232 34.01 -14.94 16.71
CA LYS A 232 35.39 -14.99 17.20
C LYS A 232 36.37 -14.21 16.32
N VAL A 233 35.93 -13.05 15.85
CA VAL A 233 36.72 -12.14 15.00
C VAL A 233 37.52 -11.14 15.84
N HIS A 234 38.65 -10.69 15.33
CA HIS A 234 39.41 -9.60 15.93
C HIS A 234 38.69 -8.27 15.71
N VAL A 235 38.55 -7.50 16.78
CA VAL A 235 38.07 -6.12 16.73
C VAL A 235 39.21 -5.21 17.18
N PRO A 236 39.65 -4.25 16.34
CA PRO A 236 40.62 -3.23 16.74
C PRO A 236 40.23 -2.54 18.05
N LYS A 237 41.23 -2.34 18.93
CA LYS A 237 41.04 -1.81 20.30
C LYS A 237 40.27 -0.48 20.29
N GLU A 238 40.59 0.41 19.36
CA GLU A 238 39.95 1.72 19.20
C GLU A 238 38.43 1.59 18.93
N ILE A 239 38.02 0.58 18.16
CA ILE A 239 36.61 0.32 17.88
C ILE A 239 35.91 -0.20 19.14
N LEU A 240 36.53 -1.11 19.89
CA LEU A 240 35.98 -1.62 21.15
C LEU A 240 35.80 -0.50 22.19
N GLU A 241 36.83 0.32 22.39
CA GLU A 241 36.79 1.44 23.34
C GLU A 241 35.69 2.45 22.94
N LYS A 242 35.57 2.79 21.66
CA LYS A 242 34.54 3.72 21.18
C LYS A 242 33.13 3.15 21.31
N VAL A 243 32.94 1.86 21.01
CA VAL A 243 31.63 1.20 21.16
C VAL A 243 31.22 1.09 22.63
N GLU A 244 32.17 0.84 23.54
CA GLU A 244 31.94 0.82 24.98
C GLU A 244 31.56 2.21 25.52
N GLU A 245 32.24 3.27 25.07
CA GLU A 245 31.90 4.67 25.40
C GLU A 245 30.47 5.03 24.97
N LEU A 246 30.02 4.53 23.81
CA LEU A 246 28.72 4.86 23.22
C LEU A 246 27.59 3.88 23.59
N LYS A 247 27.81 2.94 24.51
CA LYS A 247 26.87 1.84 24.80
C LYS A 247 25.46 2.30 25.21
N ASP A 248 25.37 3.46 25.88
CA ASP A 248 24.13 4.03 26.39
C ASP A 248 23.50 5.08 25.44
N ASP A 249 24.19 5.48 24.37
CA ASP A 249 23.70 6.41 23.34
C ASP A 249 23.59 5.70 21.98
N ASN A 250 22.49 5.00 21.77
CA ASN A 250 22.28 4.21 20.56
C ASN A 250 22.25 5.07 19.27
N ILE A 251 21.93 6.36 19.35
CA ILE A 251 21.93 7.24 18.16
C ILE A 251 23.37 7.46 17.72
N LYS A 252 24.23 7.92 18.65
CA LYS A 252 25.66 8.13 18.36
C LYS A 252 26.38 6.83 17.99
N LEU A 253 26.02 5.71 18.63
CA LEU A 253 26.57 4.40 18.29
C LEU A 253 26.27 4.01 16.83
N VAL A 254 25.03 4.20 16.38
CA VAL A 254 24.64 3.93 14.99
C VAL A 254 25.37 4.89 14.03
N ASP A 255 25.53 6.16 14.39
CA ASP A 255 26.26 7.14 13.58
C ASP A 255 27.73 6.73 13.40
N TYR A 256 28.38 6.33 14.49
CA TYR A 256 29.74 5.80 14.47
C TYR A 256 29.84 4.53 13.62
N GLY A 257 28.95 3.54 13.83
CA GLY A 257 28.95 2.30 13.07
C GLY A 257 28.74 2.49 11.57
N VAL A 258 27.92 3.46 11.17
CA VAL A 258 27.75 3.85 9.76
C VAL A 258 29.03 4.47 9.19
N LYS A 259 29.65 5.40 9.92
CA LYS A 259 30.90 6.05 9.49
C LYS A 259 32.02 5.02 9.31
N LEU A 260 32.20 4.15 10.30
CA LEU A 260 33.17 3.06 10.26
C LEU A 260 32.99 2.19 9.01
N CYS A 261 31.74 1.79 8.70
CA CYS A 261 31.46 1.00 7.49
C CYS A 261 31.81 1.75 6.19
N ILE A 262 31.52 3.05 6.12
CA ILE A 262 31.86 3.87 4.94
C ILE A 262 33.37 3.90 4.75
N ASP A 263 34.13 4.21 5.80
CA ASP A 263 35.60 4.31 5.76
C ASP A 263 36.23 2.95 5.37
N MET A 264 35.72 1.84 5.93
CA MET A 264 36.17 0.50 5.55
C MET A 264 35.87 0.18 4.09
N CYS A 265 34.65 0.45 3.62
CA CYS A 265 34.24 0.15 2.26
C CYS A 265 35.03 0.99 1.24
N GLN A 266 35.32 2.26 1.52
CA GLN A 266 36.14 3.12 0.66
C GLN A 266 37.54 2.52 0.46
N LYS A 267 38.21 2.14 1.56
CA LYS A 267 39.53 1.47 1.50
C LYS A 267 39.49 0.18 0.67
N LEU A 268 38.45 -0.63 0.83
CA LEU A 268 38.27 -1.88 0.07
C LEU A 268 38.04 -1.62 -1.43
N ILE A 269 37.28 -0.58 -1.77
CA ILE A 269 37.04 -0.14 -3.16
C ILE A 269 38.35 0.33 -3.80
N GLU A 270 39.12 1.18 -3.12
CA GLU A 270 40.43 1.66 -3.58
C GLU A 270 41.41 0.52 -3.82
N LYS A 271 41.34 -0.54 -3.01
CA LYS A 271 42.14 -1.77 -3.16
C LYS A 271 41.54 -2.77 -4.15
N GLY A 272 40.55 -2.37 -4.94
CA GLY A 272 40.03 -3.14 -6.08
C GLY A 272 39.08 -4.27 -5.72
N THR A 273 38.30 -4.15 -4.64
CA THR A 273 37.15 -5.06 -4.48
C THR A 273 36.14 -4.84 -5.60
N VAL A 274 35.52 -5.91 -6.10
CA VAL A 274 34.54 -5.84 -7.19
C VAL A 274 33.10 -5.70 -6.70
N GLY A 275 32.88 -5.88 -5.39
CA GLY A 275 31.57 -5.73 -4.77
C GLY A 275 31.64 -5.66 -3.26
N LEU A 276 30.50 -5.37 -2.63
CA LEU A 276 30.31 -5.32 -1.17
C LEU A 276 29.11 -6.18 -0.75
N HIS A 277 29.22 -6.90 0.36
CA HIS A 277 28.12 -7.67 0.92
C HIS A 277 27.75 -7.11 2.30
N LEU A 278 26.56 -6.52 2.45
CA LEU A 278 26.13 -5.88 3.69
C LEU A 278 25.19 -6.79 4.48
N TYR A 279 25.58 -7.13 5.72
CA TYR A 279 24.72 -7.79 6.69
C TYR A 279 23.70 -6.80 7.25
N CYS A 280 22.51 -6.76 6.66
CA CYS A 280 21.56 -5.67 6.89
C CYS A 280 20.85 -5.72 8.24
N GLN A 281 20.89 -6.85 8.93
CA GLN A 281 20.19 -7.08 10.20
C GLN A 281 18.70 -6.69 10.16
N ASN A 282 18.06 -6.87 8.99
CA ASN A 282 16.70 -6.41 8.71
C ASN A 282 16.44 -4.92 9.01
N ARG A 283 17.47 -4.05 8.85
CA ARG A 283 17.39 -2.59 9.03
C ARG A 283 17.67 -1.83 7.73
N PHE A 284 16.76 -0.93 7.35
CA PHE A 284 16.94 -0.06 6.19
C PHE A 284 17.82 1.17 6.47
N LYS A 285 17.57 1.90 7.57
CA LYS A 285 18.16 3.24 7.78
C LYS A 285 19.71 3.25 7.75
N PRO A 286 20.42 2.36 8.49
CA PRO A 286 21.89 2.35 8.47
C PRO A 286 22.44 2.01 7.08
N ILE A 287 21.83 1.03 6.41
CA ILE A 287 22.22 0.58 5.07
C ILE A 287 22.05 1.70 4.03
N ASN A 288 20.92 2.41 4.07
CA ASN A 288 20.70 3.56 3.20
C ASN A 288 21.77 4.64 3.41
N ARG A 289 22.16 4.93 4.66
CA ARG A 289 23.21 5.91 4.96
C ARG A 289 24.58 5.47 4.45
N ILE A 290 24.92 4.18 4.58
CA ILE A 290 26.18 3.62 4.06
C ILE A 290 26.23 3.73 2.53
N ILE A 291 25.20 3.24 1.82
CA ILE A 291 25.13 3.29 0.36
C ILE A 291 25.17 4.74 -0.16
N TYR A 292 24.49 5.65 0.53
CA TYR A 292 24.53 7.08 0.22
C TYR A 292 25.93 7.68 0.44
N GLY A 293 26.55 7.41 1.60
CA GLY A 293 27.88 7.91 1.93
C GLY A 293 28.99 7.39 1.02
N LEU A 294 28.81 6.20 0.44
CA LEU A 294 29.72 5.64 -0.56
C LEU A 294 29.50 6.17 -1.98
N ASN A 295 28.46 7.00 -2.20
CA ASN A 295 28.05 7.47 -3.52
C ASN A 295 27.86 6.34 -4.54
N LEU A 296 27.49 5.13 -4.07
CA LEU A 296 27.21 3.97 -4.92
C LEU A 296 25.74 3.97 -5.41
N ARG A 297 24.92 4.89 -4.91
CA ARG A 297 23.53 5.03 -5.35
C ARG A 297 23.49 5.62 -6.75
N THR A 298 22.90 4.88 -7.67
CA THR A 298 22.57 5.42 -8.98
C THR A 298 21.32 6.30 -8.86
N PHE A 299 21.49 7.63 -8.78
CA PHE A 299 20.34 8.57 -8.82
C PHE A 299 19.52 8.43 -10.11
N ARG A 300 20.13 7.95 -11.20
CA ARG A 300 19.41 7.60 -12.43
C ARG A 300 19.26 6.08 -12.50
N CYS A 301 18.29 5.56 -11.77
CA CYS A 301 17.75 4.24 -12.08
C CYS A 301 16.89 4.36 -13.32
N ARG A 302 17.29 3.70 -14.40
CA ARG A 302 16.39 3.45 -15.53
C ARG A 302 15.53 2.25 -15.17
N ARG A 303 14.34 2.51 -14.65
CA ARG A 303 13.35 1.44 -14.49
C ARG A 303 12.90 1.02 -15.88
N PRO A 304 12.91 -0.27 -16.25
CA PRO A 304 12.49 -0.68 -17.59
C PRO A 304 11.00 -0.40 -17.85
N PHE A 305 10.21 -0.29 -16.77
CA PHE A 305 8.77 -0.04 -16.71
C PHE A 305 8.46 0.77 -15.44
N PRO A 306 7.30 1.44 -15.33
CA PRO A 306 6.85 2.15 -14.11
C PRO A 306 6.59 1.20 -12.92
N PHE A 307 6.89 -0.08 -13.08
CA PHE A 307 6.84 -1.10 -12.04
C PHE A 307 8.03 -2.05 -12.15
N ARG A 308 8.40 -2.66 -11.03
CA ARG A 308 9.45 -3.66 -10.98
C ARG A 308 8.97 -4.94 -11.67
N LYS A 309 9.72 -5.42 -12.66
CA LYS A 309 9.46 -6.71 -13.30
C LYS A 309 9.77 -7.85 -12.36
N SER A 310 9.01 -8.94 -12.43
CA SER A 310 9.42 -10.17 -11.76
C SER A 310 10.63 -10.80 -12.46
N THR A 311 11.57 -11.33 -11.68
CA THR A 311 12.69 -12.13 -12.21
C THR A 311 12.32 -13.58 -12.51
N ILE A 312 11.10 -14.01 -12.19
CA ILE A 312 10.60 -15.35 -12.53
C ILE A 312 10.39 -15.44 -14.05
N LYS A 313 11.05 -16.41 -14.70
CA LYS A 313 11.02 -16.58 -16.17
C LYS A 313 9.62 -16.60 -16.78
N SER A 314 8.67 -17.33 -16.16
CA SER A 314 7.28 -17.38 -16.63
C SER A 314 6.58 -16.01 -16.63
N ARG A 315 7.03 -15.08 -15.78
CA ARG A 315 6.47 -13.74 -15.62
C ARG A 315 7.34 -12.62 -16.22
N ASN A 316 8.57 -12.91 -16.64
CA ASN A 316 9.54 -11.91 -17.11
C ASN A 316 9.09 -11.19 -18.39
N ASN A 317 8.25 -11.85 -19.19
CA ASN A 317 7.66 -11.27 -20.40
C ASN A 317 6.49 -10.31 -20.13
N LYS A 318 6.08 -10.09 -18.87
CA LYS A 318 5.08 -9.08 -18.52
C LYS A 318 5.64 -7.69 -18.80
N SER A 319 4.95 -6.96 -19.68
CA SER A 319 5.21 -5.53 -19.88
C SER A 319 4.01 -4.65 -19.56
N VAL A 320 2.80 -5.22 -19.46
CA VAL A 320 1.54 -4.47 -19.27
C VAL A 320 0.75 -4.99 -18.05
N ARG A 321 0.13 -4.08 -17.28
CA ARG A 321 -0.77 -4.40 -16.17
C ARG A 321 -1.90 -3.37 -16.01
N PRO A 322 -3.01 -3.71 -15.34
CA PRO A 322 -4.07 -2.75 -15.08
C PRO A 322 -3.63 -1.71 -14.05
N VAL A 323 -4.05 -0.47 -14.25
CA VAL A 323 -3.70 0.70 -13.44
C VAL A 323 -4.23 0.62 -12.00
N SER A 324 -5.32 -0.10 -11.76
CA SER A 324 -5.98 -0.20 -10.46
C SER A 324 -5.08 -0.78 -9.36
N TRP A 325 -4.15 -1.69 -9.70
CA TRP A 325 -3.21 -2.28 -8.73
C TRP A 325 -1.84 -1.58 -8.69
N VAL A 326 -1.70 -0.35 -9.19
CA VAL A 326 -0.43 0.38 -9.16
C VAL A 326 0.15 0.46 -7.75
N TYR A 327 -0.69 0.75 -6.77
CA TYR A 327 -0.29 0.81 -5.35
C TYR A 327 -0.35 -0.52 -4.62
N ARG A 328 -0.92 -1.57 -5.24
CA ARG A 328 -1.11 -2.90 -4.63
C ARG A 328 -0.50 -4.02 -5.49
N PRO A 329 0.80 -3.93 -5.85
CA PRO A 329 1.42 -4.86 -6.80
C PRO A 329 1.39 -6.33 -6.34
N GLU A 330 1.43 -6.57 -5.03
CA GLU A 330 1.38 -7.94 -4.51
C GLU A 330 0.04 -8.61 -4.70
N SER A 331 -1.06 -7.87 -4.53
CA SER A 331 -2.40 -8.40 -4.77
C SER A 331 -2.57 -8.78 -6.23
N TYR A 332 -2.15 -7.91 -7.16
CA TYR A 332 -2.13 -8.24 -8.58
C TYR A 332 -1.30 -9.50 -8.88
N ILE A 333 -0.14 -9.65 -8.23
CA ILE A 333 0.71 -10.82 -8.40
C ILE A 333 0.02 -12.08 -7.91
N TYR A 334 -0.58 -12.06 -6.72
CA TYR A 334 -1.35 -13.16 -6.15
C TYR A 334 -2.54 -13.54 -7.04
N LEU A 335 -3.34 -12.56 -7.46
CA LEU A 335 -4.53 -12.79 -8.27
C LEU A 335 -4.19 -13.34 -9.66
N SER A 336 -3.00 -13.02 -10.19
CA SER A 336 -2.54 -13.44 -11.52
C SER A 336 -1.55 -14.61 -11.52
N ASP A 337 -1.20 -15.21 -10.38
CA ASP A 337 -0.07 -16.16 -10.30
C ASP A 337 -0.29 -17.46 -11.10
N LYS A 338 -1.54 -17.86 -11.33
CA LYS A 338 -1.95 -19.08 -12.04
C LYS A 338 -2.11 -18.90 -13.56
N TRP A 339 -1.82 -17.72 -14.11
CA TRP A 339 -1.95 -17.55 -15.56
C TRP A 339 -0.88 -18.33 -16.32
N VAL A 340 -1.32 -19.01 -17.38
CA VAL A 340 -0.43 -19.76 -18.28
C VAL A 340 0.38 -18.81 -19.17
N LYS A 341 -0.26 -17.75 -19.69
CA LYS A 341 0.36 -16.73 -20.54
C LYS A 341 0.11 -15.34 -19.99
N TYR A 342 1.14 -14.51 -19.95
CA TYR A 342 1.07 -13.13 -19.47
C TYR A 342 1.16 -12.10 -20.60
N PRO A 343 0.54 -10.91 -20.45
CA PRO A 343 0.52 -9.90 -21.50
C PRO A 343 1.93 -9.43 -21.84
N ARG A 344 2.28 -9.40 -23.13
CA ARG A 344 3.66 -9.14 -23.59
C ARG A 344 3.91 -7.74 -24.12
N LYS A 345 3.04 -7.20 -24.98
CA LYS A 345 3.12 -5.84 -25.53
C LYS A 345 1.79 -5.10 -25.34
N PHE A 346 0.68 -5.82 -25.54
CA PHE A 346 -0.68 -5.34 -25.31
C PHE A 346 -1.35 -6.18 -24.23
N TRP A 347 -2.30 -5.58 -23.51
CA TRP A 347 -3.08 -6.30 -22.48
C TRP A 347 -3.80 -7.52 -23.04
N ASN A 348 -4.31 -7.40 -24.28
CA ASN A 348 -5.05 -8.47 -24.95
C ASN A 348 -4.17 -9.58 -25.51
N ASP A 349 -2.85 -9.40 -25.59
CA ASP A 349 -1.93 -10.45 -26.08
C ASP A 349 -2.07 -11.69 -25.22
N GLY A 350 -2.45 -12.84 -25.77
CA GLY A 350 -2.54 -14.09 -24.98
C GLY A 350 -3.65 -14.09 -23.92
N LYS A 351 -4.80 -13.44 -24.22
CA LYS A 351 -6.01 -13.40 -23.37
C LYS A 351 -6.54 -14.80 -23.02
N ILE A 352 -6.36 -15.79 -23.89
CA ILE A 352 -6.76 -17.19 -23.64
C ILE A 352 -6.00 -17.78 -22.45
N GLY A 353 -6.73 -18.32 -21.47
CA GLY A 353 -6.16 -18.93 -20.26
C GLY A 353 -5.83 -17.93 -19.14
N ARG A 354 -6.32 -16.69 -19.23
CA ARG A 354 -6.24 -15.70 -18.15
C ARG A 354 -7.53 -15.66 -17.36
N ARG A 355 -7.47 -16.16 -16.14
CA ARG A 355 -8.51 -15.93 -15.15
C ARG A 355 -7.85 -15.51 -13.86
N PHE A 356 -8.22 -14.33 -13.35
CA PHE A 356 -7.82 -13.95 -12.01
C PHE A 356 -8.37 -14.97 -11.01
N ARG A 357 -7.64 -15.19 -9.92
CA ARG A 357 -8.19 -15.92 -8.77
C ARG A 357 -9.41 -15.19 -8.24
N LYS A 358 -10.32 -15.94 -7.61
CA LYS A 358 -11.35 -15.35 -6.76
C LYS A 358 -10.65 -14.56 -5.64
N VAL A 359 -11.10 -13.33 -5.44
CA VAL A 359 -10.66 -12.45 -4.36
C VAL A 359 -10.95 -13.13 -3.03
N LYS A 360 -9.91 -13.31 -2.21
CA LYS A 360 -10.01 -13.81 -0.84
C LYS A 360 -9.55 -12.72 0.12
N HIS A 361 -10.50 -12.09 0.81
CA HIS A 361 -10.22 -10.93 1.66
C HIS A 361 -9.22 -11.23 2.78
N GLU A 362 -9.27 -12.42 3.37
CA GLU A 362 -8.30 -12.91 4.36
C GLU A 362 -6.86 -12.90 3.84
N VAL A 363 -6.66 -13.25 2.56
CA VAL A 363 -5.33 -13.29 1.95
C VAL A 363 -4.88 -11.89 1.59
N ILE A 364 -5.76 -11.11 0.95
CA ILE A 364 -5.47 -9.74 0.53
C ILE A 364 -5.16 -8.84 1.73
N GLN A 365 -5.84 -9.06 2.86
CA GLN A 365 -5.58 -8.34 4.09
C GLN A 365 -4.11 -8.50 4.53
N ASN A 366 -3.59 -9.71 4.39
CA ASN A 366 -2.24 -10.09 4.79
C ASN A 366 -1.16 -9.74 3.77
N LEU A 367 -1.50 -9.55 2.48
CA LEU A 367 -0.54 -9.11 1.47
C LEU A 367 -0.07 -7.67 1.75
N HIS A 368 -1.02 -6.81 2.13
CA HIS A 368 -0.80 -5.38 2.30
C HIS A 368 -1.53 -4.85 3.54
N PRO A 369 -1.01 -5.13 4.74
CA PRO A 369 -1.69 -4.74 5.97
C PRO A 369 -1.60 -3.24 6.22
N TRP A 370 -2.74 -2.63 6.55
CA TRP A 370 -2.79 -1.28 7.03
C TRP A 370 -2.39 -1.24 8.51
N ILE A 371 -1.18 -0.73 8.79
CA ILE A 371 -0.61 -0.70 10.16
C ILE A 371 -0.52 0.71 10.74
N SER A 372 -1.10 1.71 10.08
CA SER A 372 -1.15 3.08 10.62
C SER A 372 -1.95 3.10 11.92
N PRO A 373 -1.53 3.85 12.96
CA PRO A 373 -2.34 4.05 14.18
C PRO A 373 -3.74 4.59 13.90
N SER A 374 -3.92 5.30 12.77
CA SER A 374 -5.22 5.81 12.32
C SER A 374 -6.26 4.72 12.08
N ARG A 375 -5.87 3.45 11.94
CA ARG A 375 -6.78 2.33 11.67
C ARG A 375 -7.75 1.99 12.80
N THR A 376 -7.39 2.34 14.03
CA THR A 376 -8.19 2.14 15.24
C THR A 376 -8.75 3.46 15.79
N ARG A 377 -8.53 4.59 15.10
CA ARG A 377 -9.07 5.89 15.52
C ARG A 377 -10.59 5.83 15.49
N GLU A 378 -11.24 6.19 16.60
CA GLU A 378 -12.70 6.24 16.68
C GLU A 378 -13.26 7.26 15.67
N LEU A 379 -14.36 6.89 15.03
CA LEU A 379 -15.04 7.66 14.00
C LEU A 379 -16.41 8.08 14.53
N ASN A 380 -16.66 9.39 14.54
CA ASN A 380 -17.91 9.99 14.93
C ASN A 380 -18.77 10.41 13.75
N SER A 381 -18.17 10.58 12.58
CA SER A 381 -18.85 10.96 11.34
C SER A 381 -18.02 10.58 10.10
N ILE A 382 -18.61 10.74 8.92
CA ILE A 382 -17.90 10.63 7.64
C ILE A 382 -16.72 11.63 7.56
N ASN A 383 -16.80 12.77 8.26
CA ASN A 383 -15.71 13.75 8.28
C ASN A 383 -14.42 13.19 8.91
N ASP A 384 -14.52 12.25 9.86
CA ASP A 384 -13.34 11.59 10.45
C ASP A 384 -12.66 10.66 9.43
N VAL A 385 -13.45 10.01 8.57
CA VAL A 385 -12.94 9.22 7.44
C VAL A 385 -12.24 10.15 6.45
N ILE A 386 -12.88 11.26 6.05
CA ILE A 386 -12.28 12.29 5.18
C ILE A 386 -10.96 12.80 5.76
N GLN A 387 -10.90 13.04 7.07
CA GLN A 387 -9.69 13.53 7.73
C GLN A 387 -8.52 12.54 7.62
N ILE A 388 -8.78 11.23 7.65
CA ILE A 388 -7.74 10.21 7.47
C ILE A 388 -7.15 10.26 6.04
N PHE A 389 -7.98 10.48 5.01
CA PHE A 389 -7.50 10.68 3.65
C PHE A 389 -6.69 12.00 3.51
N LYS A 390 -7.08 13.07 4.20
CA LYS A 390 -6.33 14.34 4.26
C LYS A 390 -4.98 14.16 4.95
N ASP A 391 -4.95 13.44 6.06
CA ASP A 391 -3.72 13.11 6.78
C ASP A 391 -2.77 12.29 5.90
N HIS A 392 -3.32 11.46 4.99
CA HIS A 392 -2.50 10.74 4.02
C HIS A 392 -1.89 11.67 2.96
N LEU A 393 -2.69 12.54 2.35
CA LEU A 393 -2.23 13.50 1.35
C LEU A 393 -1.25 14.54 1.91
N THR A 394 -1.29 14.82 3.21
CA THR A 394 -0.33 15.71 3.88
C THR A 394 0.90 14.98 4.41
N GLY A 395 0.99 13.66 4.23
CA GLY A 395 2.10 12.83 4.71
C GLY A 395 2.09 12.53 6.21
N LYS A 396 1.10 13.02 6.98
CA LYS A 396 0.94 12.70 8.41
C LYS A 396 0.74 11.21 8.63
N ILE A 397 0.06 10.53 7.72
CA ILE A 397 0.04 9.06 7.67
C ILE A 397 0.58 8.56 6.33
N SER A 398 1.38 7.50 6.39
CA SER A 398 2.07 6.96 5.22
C SER A 398 1.25 5.99 4.39
N GLN A 399 0.08 5.54 4.90
CA GLN A 399 -0.72 4.45 4.31
C GLN A 399 -2.22 4.63 4.54
N THR A 400 -3.00 4.17 3.57
CA THR A 400 -4.45 3.89 3.68
C THR A 400 -4.69 2.41 3.31
N PRO A 401 -5.92 1.88 3.45
CA PRO A 401 -6.20 0.51 2.98
C PRO A 401 -5.87 0.23 1.51
N TRP A 402 -5.88 1.25 0.64
CA TRP A 402 -5.63 1.12 -0.79
C TRP A 402 -4.21 1.52 -1.22
N ILE A 403 -3.57 2.42 -0.46
CA ILE A 403 -2.25 2.98 -0.80
C ILE A 403 -1.21 2.56 0.25
N ASP A 404 -0.29 1.69 -0.16
CA ASP A 404 0.68 1.07 0.75
C ASP A 404 1.90 1.95 1.07
N LYS A 405 2.14 2.99 0.29
CA LYS A 405 3.16 4.02 0.56
C LYS A 405 2.70 5.34 -0.06
N SER A 406 2.83 6.43 0.69
CA SER A 406 2.76 7.79 0.14
C SER A 406 3.79 7.92 -0.99
N SER A 407 3.33 7.91 -2.25
CA SER A 407 4.21 8.13 -3.38
C SER A 407 4.46 9.63 -3.55
N GLU A 408 5.73 10.03 -3.71
CA GLU A 408 6.10 11.41 -4.03
C GLU A 408 5.37 11.91 -5.30
N ILE A 409 4.99 10.99 -6.20
CA ILE A 409 4.21 11.27 -7.42
C ILE A 409 2.78 11.76 -7.11
N ILE A 410 2.09 11.19 -6.12
CA ILE A 410 0.78 11.71 -5.66
C ILE A 410 0.94 13.10 -5.04
N LEU A 411 2.05 13.31 -4.33
CA LEU A 411 2.30 14.50 -3.52
C LEU A 411 2.87 15.68 -4.34
N GLY A 412 3.49 15.43 -5.50
CA GLY A 412 4.29 16.43 -6.21
C GLY A 412 3.50 17.40 -7.09
N THR A 413 2.58 16.92 -7.95
CA THR A 413 2.13 17.72 -9.11
C THR A 413 0.68 18.24 -9.06
N ASP A 414 -0.19 17.75 -8.18
CA ASP A 414 -1.60 18.21 -8.09
C ASP A 414 -2.12 18.28 -6.64
N ASN A 415 -1.23 18.40 -5.65
CA ASN A 415 -1.56 18.21 -4.24
C ASN A 415 -2.71 19.10 -3.74
N GLN A 416 -2.76 20.37 -4.17
CA GLN A 416 -3.86 21.29 -3.81
C GLN A 416 -5.22 20.83 -4.36
N LYS A 417 -5.26 20.29 -5.58
CA LYS A 417 -6.50 19.82 -6.21
C LYS A 417 -6.96 18.50 -5.59
N SER A 418 -6.03 17.59 -5.31
CA SER A 418 -6.28 16.37 -4.54
C SER A 418 -6.84 16.70 -3.14
N MET A 419 -6.26 17.70 -2.47
CA MET A 419 -6.77 18.18 -1.19
C MET A 419 -8.17 18.77 -1.32
N LYS A 420 -8.45 19.58 -2.34
CA LYS A 420 -9.80 20.12 -2.61
C LYS A 420 -10.81 18.99 -2.81
N MET A 421 -10.45 17.99 -3.59
CA MET A 421 -11.28 16.81 -3.88
C MET A 421 -11.63 16.04 -2.60
N VAL A 422 -10.62 15.69 -1.79
CA VAL A 422 -10.83 15.00 -0.51
C VAL A 422 -11.60 15.87 0.49
N ASN A 423 -11.30 17.16 0.57
CA ASN A 423 -12.04 18.11 1.43
C ASN A 423 -13.53 18.15 1.14
N ASN A 424 -13.92 17.95 -0.12
CA ASN A 424 -15.31 17.89 -0.52
C ASN A 424 -15.90 16.47 -0.45
N GLY A 425 -15.20 15.47 0.11
CA GLY A 425 -15.73 14.13 0.36
C GLY A 425 -15.57 13.12 -0.78
N LEU A 426 -14.68 13.38 -1.75
CA LEU A 426 -14.28 12.37 -2.74
C LEU A 426 -13.03 11.64 -2.24
N LEU A 427 -13.19 10.37 -1.86
CA LEU A 427 -12.16 9.61 -1.14
C LEU A 427 -11.17 8.98 -2.13
N LEU A 428 -10.10 9.71 -2.43
CA LEU A 428 -9.08 9.37 -3.42
C LEU A 428 -8.26 8.13 -3.04
N ILE A 429 -8.22 7.12 -3.93
CA ILE A 429 -7.47 5.87 -3.74
C ILE A 429 -6.44 5.59 -4.84
N ASN A 430 -6.52 6.27 -5.99
CA ASN A 430 -5.51 6.19 -7.05
C ASN A 430 -5.47 7.51 -7.84
N LEU A 431 -4.27 8.01 -8.13
CA LEU A 431 -4.07 9.21 -8.94
C LEU A 431 -2.78 9.09 -9.74
N LEU A 432 -2.88 9.18 -11.06
CA LEU A 432 -1.73 9.34 -11.95
C LEU A 432 -1.79 10.72 -12.64
N PRO A 433 -0.70 11.49 -12.65
CA PRO A 433 -0.66 12.79 -13.30
C PRO A 433 -0.74 12.67 -14.83
N ARG A 434 -1.03 13.79 -15.50
CA ARG A 434 -0.84 13.90 -16.95
C ARG A 434 0.65 14.05 -17.23
N LEU A 435 1.18 13.30 -18.20
CA LEU A 435 2.55 13.45 -18.70
C LEU A 435 2.49 13.66 -20.22
N ASN A 436 3.18 14.68 -20.71
CA ASN A 436 3.28 14.97 -22.14
C ASN A 436 4.76 15.22 -22.46
N GLU A 437 5.38 14.29 -23.17
CA GLU A 437 6.80 14.36 -23.57
C GLU A 437 7.78 14.40 -22.39
N GLU A 438 7.47 13.71 -21.29
CA GLU A 438 8.40 13.60 -20.16
C GLU A 438 9.60 12.75 -20.55
N VAL A 439 10.81 13.20 -20.20
CA VAL A 439 12.03 12.47 -20.56
C VAL A 439 12.09 11.11 -19.88
N SER A 440 12.55 10.10 -20.61
CA SER A 440 12.65 8.72 -20.11
C SER A 440 13.56 8.56 -18.88
N GLU A 441 14.43 9.54 -18.66
CA GLU A 441 15.37 9.64 -17.55
C GLU A 441 14.83 10.40 -16.33
N ASP A 442 13.59 10.89 -16.37
CA ASP A 442 13.02 11.62 -15.23
C ASP A 442 13.07 10.79 -13.94
N ILE A 443 13.42 11.43 -12.83
CA ILE A 443 13.67 10.72 -11.56
C ILE A 443 12.38 10.20 -10.90
N LEU A 444 11.23 10.84 -11.16
CA LEU A 444 9.94 10.51 -10.57
C LEU A 444 9.14 9.57 -11.46
N VAL A 445 9.03 9.88 -12.75
CA VAL A 445 8.15 9.19 -13.70
C VAL A 445 8.89 8.43 -14.80
N GLY A 446 10.21 8.61 -14.91
CA GLY A 446 11.06 8.01 -15.94
C GLY A 446 11.04 6.48 -15.94
N PHE A 447 10.95 5.91 -17.14
CA PHE A 447 11.10 4.50 -17.42
C PHE A 447 11.54 4.26 -18.88
N GLY A 448 12.05 3.06 -19.17
CA GLY A 448 12.33 2.60 -20.52
C GLY A 448 13.77 2.78 -20.98
N GLY A 449 13.97 2.99 -22.28
CA GLY A 449 15.29 3.15 -22.90
C GLY A 449 15.78 4.60 -22.85
N PRO A 450 17.10 4.87 -22.98
CA PRO A 450 17.66 6.22 -23.05
C PRO A 450 17.04 7.10 -24.13
N GLY A 451 16.94 8.40 -23.86
CA GLY A 451 16.62 9.42 -24.87
C GLY A 451 15.22 9.29 -25.47
N GLY A 452 14.31 8.63 -24.75
CA GLY A 452 12.91 8.53 -25.14
C GLY A 452 12.01 9.49 -24.39
N TYR A 453 10.72 9.41 -24.72
CA TYR A 453 9.66 10.24 -24.17
C TYR A 453 8.53 9.38 -23.60
N ILE A 454 7.95 9.86 -22.51
CA ILE A 454 6.89 9.22 -21.76
C ILE A 454 5.64 10.08 -21.83
N PHE A 455 4.52 9.39 -21.97
CA PHE A 455 3.19 9.98 -22.06
C PHE A 455 2.26 9.26 -21.09
N GLN A 456 1.34 10.03 -20.51
CA GLN A 456 0.38 9.49 -19.56
C GLN A 456 -0.92 10.29 -19.57
N LYS A 457 -2.03 9.58 -19.75
CA LYS A 457 -3.37 10.10 -19.47
C LYS A 457 -3.55 10.24 -17.97
N ARG A 458 -4.20 11.32 -17.54
CA ARG A 458 -4.55 11.44 -16.12
C ARG A 458 -5.55 10.34 -15.76
N TYR A 459 -5.27 9.66 -14.65
CA TYR A 459 -6.14 8.63 -14.09
C TYR A 459 -6.54 9.04 -12.67
N MET A 460 -7.83 9.01 -12.36
CA MET A 460 -8.38 9.28 -11.04
C MET A 460 -9.26 8.12 -10.60
N GLU A 461 -9.10 7.67 -9.36
CA GLU A 461 -9.95 6.66 -8.77
C GLU A 461 -10.29 7.00 -7.33
N PHE A 462 -11.58 6.95 -6.98
CA PHE A 462 -12.07 7.38 -5.68
C PHE A 462 -13.43 6.77 -5.33
N PHE A 463 -13.80 6.82 -4.05
CA PHE A 463 -15.17 6.56 -3.62
C PHE A 463 -15.98 7.85 -3.52
N ILE A 464 -17.25 7.78 -3.89
CA ILE A 464 -18.20 8.90 -3.85
C ILE A 464 -19.54 8.47 -3.23
N ALA A 465 -20.17 9.39 -2.49
CA ALA A 465 -21.50 9.21 -1.94
C ALA A 465 -22.58 9.10 -3.04
N PRO A 466 -23.63 8.28 -2.83
CA PRO A 466 -24.64 7.96 -3.86
C PRO A 466 -25.38 9.19 -4.40
N ASN A 467 -25.67 10.17 -3.55
CA ASN A 467 -26.39 11.40 -3.91
C ASN A 467 -25.66 12.28 -4.94
N ARG A 468 -24.36 12.05 -5.18
CA ARG A 468 -23.55 12.82 -6.12
C ARG A 468 -23.28 12.10 -7.44
N VAL A 469 -23.60 10.80 -7.52
CA VAL A 469 -23.28 9.97 -8.70
C VAL A 469 -23.95 10.50 -9.96
N LYS A 470 -25.24 10.82 -9.89
CA LYS A 470 -26.00 11.34 -11.04
C LYS A 470 -25.41 12.66 -11.55
N LEU A 471 -25.14 13.60 -10.64
CA LEU A 471 -24.54 14.89 -10.98
C LEU A 471 -23.16 14.72 -11.64
N LEU A 472 -22.34 13.81 -11.12
CA LEU A 472 -21.04 13.51 -11.70
C LEU A 472 -21.18 12.91 -13.11
N VAL A 473 -22.10 11.96 -13.31
CA VAL A 473 -22.36 11.36 -14.63
C VAL A 473 -22.83 12.42 -15.62
N ASP A 474 -23.74 13.31 -15.24
CA ASP A 474 -24.22 14.39 -16.11
C ASP A 474 -23.05 15.31 -16.54
N GLU A 475 -22.17 15.70 -15.61
CA GLU A 475 -20.97 16.49 -15.95
C GLU A 475 -19.96 15.75 -16.84
N LEU A 476 -19.79 14.44 -16.63
CA LEU A 476 -18.91 13.60 -17.45
C LEU A 476 -19.45 13.42 -18.88
N ILE A 477 -20.77 13.33 -19.04
CA ILE A 477 -21.42 13.30 -20.36
C ILE A 477 -21.18 14.64 -21.07
N LEU A 478 -21.35 15.76 -20.37
CA LEU A 478 -21.13 17.10 -20.92
C LEU A 478 -19.66 17.37 -21.26
N SER A 479 -18.71 16.74 -20.55
CA SER A 479 -17.28 16.95 -20.84
C SER A 479 -16.85 16.32 -22.17
N GLY A 480 -17.47 15.21 -22.57
CA GLY A 480 -17.25 14.54 -23.87
C GLY A 480 -15.89 13.87 -24.05
N ASN A 481 -14.86 14.27 -23.30
CA ASN A 481 -13.49 13.77 -23.46
C ASN A 481 -13.06 12.76 -22.38
N ASN A 482 -13.78 12.69 -21.25
CA ASN A 482 -13.43 11.75 -20.19
C ASN A 482 -13.99 10.35 -20.45
N THR A 483 -13.19 9.32 -20.18
CA THR A 483 -13.72 7.95 -20.08
C THR A 483 -13.94 7.60 -18.62
N TYR A 484 -15.09 7.04 -18.28
CA TYR A 484 -15.44 6.76 -16.89
C TYR A 484 -16.06 5.38 -16.70
N HIS A 485 -15.84 4.83 -15.51
CA HIS A 485 -16.46 3.60 -15.01
C HIS A 485 -16.84 3.80 -13.55
N ILE A 486 -18.12 3.67 -13.24
CA ILE A 486 -18.69 3.90 -11.91
C ILE A 486 -19.55 2.71 -11.53
N THR A 487 -19.32 2.13 -10.35
CA THR A 487 -20.04 0.94 -9.89
C THR A 487 -20.22 0.91 -8.37
N ASN A 488 -21.30 0.29 -7.91
CA ASN A 488 -21.52 -0.03 -6.50
C ASN A 488 -20.89 -1.38 -6.11
N VAL A 489 -20.97 -1.74 -4.83
CA VAL A 489 -20.30 -2.90 -4.23
C VAL A 489 -20.67 -4.24 -4.86
N ASP A 490 -21.96 -4.48 -5.16
CA ASP A 490 -22.47 -5.72 -5.75
C ASP A 490 -22.36 -5.74 -7.29
N GLY A 491 -22.11 -4.57 -7.90
CA GLY A 491 -21.90 -4.41 -9.33
C GLY A 491 -23.21 -4.40 -10.12
N SER A 492 -24.35 -4.24 -9.44
CA SER A 492 -25.68 -4.16 -10.05
C SER A 492 -25.91 -2.83 -10.78
N VAL A 493 -25.20 -1.77 -10.38
CA VAL A 493 -25.28 -0.45 -11.01
C VAL A 493 -23.95 -0.11 -11.67
N ILE A 494 -23.98 0.15 -12.98
CA ILE A 494 -22.80 0.50 -13.77
C ILE A 494 -23.08 1.72 -14.63
N TYR A 495 -22.31 2.79 -14.46
CA TYR A 495 -22.27 3.92 -15.40
C TYR A 495 -20.95 3.93 -16.14
N THR A 496 -20.99 3.89 -17.47
CA THR A 496 -19.81 3.99 -18.32
C THR A 496 -20.15 4.47 -19.72
N ASN A 497 -19.25 5.23 -20.34
CA ASN A 497 -19.28 5.53 -21.78
C ASN A 497 -18.44 4.56 -22.63
N ASN A 498 -17.66 3.66 -22.02
CA ASN A 498 -16.92 2.60 -22.72
C ASN A 498 -17.75 1.30 -22.80
N LYS A 499 -18.86 1.35 -23.53
CA LYS A 499 -19.82 0.23 -23.63
C LYS A 499 -19.25 -1.02 -24.30
N LYS A 500 -18.25 -0.86 -25.17
CA LYS A 500 -17.56 -1.97 -25.86
C LYS A 500 -16.56 -2.72 -24.98
N LYS A 501 -16.32 -2.24 -23.74
CA LYS A 501 -15.34 -2.79 -22.80
C LYS A 501 -13.93 -2.84 -23.39
N GLU A 502 -13.56 -1.81 -24.16
CA GLU A 502 -12.25 -1.73 -24.77
C GLU A 502 -11.19 -1.37 -23.73
N VAL A 503 -9.98 -1.90 -23.91
CA VAL A 503 -8.84 -1.62 -23.03
C VAL A 503 -8.25 -0.26 -23.40
N ILE A 504 -8.01 0.58 -22.41
CA ILE A 504 -7.55 1.95 -22.61
C ILE A 504 -6.09 2.06 -22.16
N PRO A 505 -5.13 2.39 -23.04
CA PRO A 505 -3.76 2.72 -22.64
C PRO A 505 -3.75 3.96 -21.74
N ILE A 506 -3.08 3.86 -20.60
CA ILE A 506 -2.94 4.95 -19.62
C ILE A 506 -1.54 5.56 -19.67
N THR A 507 -0.50 4.73 -19.67
CA THR A 507 0.91 5.18 -19.70
C THR A 507 1.64 4.46 -20.82
N TRP A 508 2.35 5.21 -21.66
CA TRP A 508 3.20 4.66 -22.71
C TRP A 508 4.49 5.46 -22.88
N GLY A 509 5.44 4.90 -23.62
CA GLY A 509 6.69 5.57 -23.95
C GLY A 509 7.24 5.12 -25.29
N VAL A 510 7.89 6.06 -25.96
CA VAL A 510 8.56 5.90 -27.26
C VAL A 510 10.05 6.10 -27.02
N PHE A 511 10.88 5.18 -27.51
CA PHE A 511 12.33 5.19 -27.25
C PHE A 511 13.11 4.98 -28.54
N PRO A 512 14.26 5.66 -28.73
CA PRO A 512 15.13 5.47 -29.87
C PRO A 512 15.48 4.00 -30.12
N GLY A 513 15.19 3.49 -31.33
CA GLY A 513 15.49 2.12 -31.73
C GLY A 513 14.73 1.03 -30.98
N MET A 514 13.63 1.37 -30.28
CA MET A 514 12.79 0.39 -29.57
C MET A 514 11.33 0.49 -30.02
N GLU A 515 10.60 -0.61 -29.91
CA GLU A 515 9.15 -0.61 -30.05
C GLU A 515 8.46 0.20 -28.94
N LEU A 516 7.26 0.70 -29.25
CA LEU A 516 6.36 1.35 -28.29
C LEU A 516 6.12 0.44 -27.06
N LYS A 517 6.23 1.02 -25.86
CA LYS A 517 5.86 0.33 -24.61
C LYS A 517 4.65 1.00 -23.99
N GLN A 518 3.64 0.24 -23.60
CA GLN A 518 2.44 0.74 -22.91
C GLN A 518 2.17 0.00 -21.59
N PRO A 519 2.93 0.29 -20.53
CA PRO A 519 2.91 -0.51 -19.30
C PRO A 519 1.62 -0.52 -18.50
N LEU A 520 0.85 0.56 -18.54
CA LEU A 520 -0.34 0.71 -17.71
C LEU A 520 -1.55 0.90 -18.61
N VAL A 521 -2.58 0.13 -18.34
CA VAL A 521 -3.87 0.19 -19.03
C VAL A 521 -5.01 0.25 -18.02
N MET A 522 -6.16 0.74 -18.44
CA MET A 522 -7.43 0.49 -17.77
C MET A 522 -8.17 -0.58 -18.56
N ASP A 523 -8.53 -1.67 -17.88
CA ASP A 523 -9.31 -2.76 -18.45
C ASP A 523 -10.66 -2.84 -17.72
N PRO A 524 -11.79 -2.58 -18.40
CA PRO A 524 -13.11 -2.56 -17.78
C PRO A 524 -13.50 -3.88 -17.11
N GLU A 525 -13.11 -5.01 -17.68
CA GLU A 525 -13.39 -6.34 -17.11
C GLU A 525 -12.60 -6.54 -15.81
N SER A 526 -11.29 -6.28 -15.82
CA SER A 526 -10.47 -6.32 -14.60
C SER A 526 -10.97 -5.37 -13.51
N PHE A 527 -11.42 -4.17 -13.89
CA PHE A 527 -11.97 -3.18 -12.96
C PHE A 527 -13.26 -3.70 -12.30
N GLN A 528 -14.21 -4.18 -13.11
CA GLN A 528 -15.54 -4.58 -12.64
C GLN A 528 -15.53 -5.92 -11.89
N ASP A 529 -14.82 -6.92 -12.40
CA ASP A 529 -14.99 -8.31 -11.94
C ASP A 529 -14.00 -8.70 -10.83
N VAL A 530 -12.94 -7.92 -10.63
CA VAL A 530 -11.86 -8.27 -9.71
C VAL A 530 -11.48 -7.11 -8.82
N TRP A 531 -11.10 -5.97 -9.40
CA TRP A 531 -10.64 -4.83 -8.62
C TRP A 531 -11.74 -4.28 -7.72
N ARG A 532 -12.96 -4.08 -8.23
CA ARG A 532 -14.13 -3.66 -7.42
C ARG A 532 -14.28 -4.49 -6.14
N ILE A 533 -14.22 -5.82 -6.27
CA ILE A 533 -14.41 -6.74 -5.14
C ILE A 533 -13.29 -6.59 -4.10
N GLU A 534 -12.04 -6.38 -4.56
CA GLU A 534 -10.92 -6.06 -3.67
C GLU A 534 -11.11 -4.67 -3.04
N ALA A 535 -11.34 -3.63 -3.84
CA ALA A 535 -11.43 -2.24 -3.43
C ALA A 535 -12.52 -2.02 -2.36
N PHE A 536 -13.73 -2.54 -2.57
CA PHE A 536 -14.77 -2.52 -1.55
C PHE A 536 -14.42 -3.40 -0.35
N GLY A 537 -13.91 -4.60 -0.61
CA GLY A 537 -13.47 -5.53 0.43
C GLY A 537 -12.49 -4.97 1.45
N LEU A 538 -11.61 -4.04 1.03
CA LEU A 538 -10.64 -3.38 1.89
C LEU A 538 -11.30 -2.49 2.96
N TRP A 539 -12.48 -1.92 2.71
CA TRP A 539 -13.25 -1.22 3.76
C TRP A 539 -13.52 -2.15 4.94
N ILE A 540 -13.87 -3.40 4.67
CA ILE A 540 -14.23 -4.37 5.70
C ILE A 540 -12.97 -4.98 6.32
N CYS A 541 -12.13 -5.62 5.49
CA CYS A 541 -11.04 -6.43 6.02
C CYS A 541 -9.87 -5.61 6.59
N GLN A 542 -9.60 -4.41 6.09
CA GLN A 542 -8.52 -3.57 6.61
C GLN A 542 -8.97 -2.56 7.64
N TRP A 543 -10.22 -2.07 7.57
CA TRP A 543 -10.67 -0.93 8.38
C TRP A 543 -11.73 -1.33 9.40
N GLN A 544 -12.90 -1.80 8.95
CA GLN A 544 -14.03 -2.10 9.82
C GLN A 544 -13.71 -3.13 10.91
N ASN A 545 -12.95 -4.18 10.56
CA ASN A 545 -12.58 -5.26 11.48
C ASN A 545 -11.72 -4.80 12.68
N ASN A 546 -11.22 -3.56 12.68
CA ASN A 546 -10.53 -2.98 13.84
C ASN A 546 -11.49 -2.42 14.90
N PHE A 547 -12.79 -2.34 14.63
CA PHE A 547 -13.79 -1.79 15.53
C PHE A 547 -14.70 -2.87 16.11
N LYS A 548 -15.21 -2.65 17.33
CA LYS A 548 -16.25 -3.50 17.91
C LYS A 548 -17.47 -3.51 16.99
N LYS A 549 -17.98 -4.72 16.69
CA LYS A 549 -19.19 -4.91 15.87
C LYS A 549 -20.34 -4.03 16.38
N ASN A 550 -21.06 -3.39 15.46
CA ASN A 550 -22.18 -2.47 15.73
C ASN A 550 -21.84 -1.17 16.49
N SER A 551 -20.56 -0.90 16.79
CA SER A 551 -20.15 0.42 17.28
C SER A 551 -20.42 1.52 16.23
N LYS A 552 -20.39 2.78 16.66
CA LYS A 552 -20.57 3.93 15.78
C LYS A 552 -19.57 3.92 14.61
N SER A 553 -18.29 3.72 14.91
CA SER A 553 -17.22 3.59 13.90
C SER A 553 -17.47 2.44 12.93
N TRP A 554 -17.92 1.29 13.44
CA TRP A 554 -18.24 0.12 12.62
C TRP A 554 -19.36 0.42 11.62
N LYS A 555 -20.44 1.07 12.09
CA LYS A 555 -21.60 1.43 11.25
C LYS A 555 -21.25 2.45 10.16
N ILE A 556 -20.41 3.44 10.47
CA ILE A 556 -19.96 4.44 9.48
C ILE A 556 -19.22 3.75 8.33
N ILE A 557 -18.30 2.83 8.64
CA ILE A 557 -17.56 2.11 7.59
C ILE A 557 -18.49 1.16 6.82
N GLN A 558 -19.45 0.51 7.49
CA GLN A 558 -20.45 -0.34 6.84
C GLN A 558 -21.31 0.47 5.85
N GLU A 559 -21.80 1.65 6.26
CA GLU A 559 -22.60 2.53 5.43
C GLU A 559 -21.85 2.95 4.16
N ILE A 560 -20.58 3.33 4.29
CA ILE A 560 -19.73 3.67 3.15
C ILE A 560 -19.59 2.47 2.22
N HIS A 561 -19.24 1.30 2.75
CA HIS A 561 -19.09 0.08 1.96
C HIS A 561 -20.36 -0.29 1.19
N ASP A 562 -21.52 -0.21 1.82
CA ASP A 562 -22.79 -0.70 1.25
C ASP A 562 -23.41 0.27 0.25
N THR A 563 -23.20 1.58 0.42
CA THR A 563 -23.96 2.61 -0.33
C THR A 563 -23.13 3.45 -1.28
N TRP A 564 -21.80 3.54 -1.10
CA TRP A 564 -20.96 4.40 -1.94
C TRP A 564 -20.57 3.70 -3.25
N PHE A 565 -20.15 4.52 -4.20
CA PHE A 565 -19.74 4.07 -5.52
C PHE A 565 -18.23 4.20 -5.69
N LEU A 566 -17.62 3.20 -6.32
CA LEU A 566 -16.26 3.25 -6.81
C LEU A 566 -16.26 3.90 -8.19
N VAL A 567 -15.43 4.92 -8.38
CA VAL A 567 -15.33 5.72 -9.60
C VAL A 567 -13.93 5.62 -10.17
N SER A 568 -13.84 5.44 -11.49
CA SER A 568 -12.63 5.62 -12.29
C SER A 568 -12.90 6.65 -13.38
N ILE A 569 -12.02 7.66 -13.51
CA ILE A 569 -12.07 8.69 -14.55
C ILE A 569 -10.71 8.77 -15.24
N ILE A 570 -10.73 8.75 -16.57
CA ILE A 570 -9.56 8.91 -17.44
C ILE A 570 -9.74 10.20 -18.23
N ASP A 571 -8.74 11.07 -18.17
CA ASP A 571 -8.64 12.25 -19.03
C ASP A 571 -7.91 11.87 -20.32
N ASN A 572 -8.64 11.78 -21.44
CA ASN A 572 -8.05 11.32 -22.71
C ASN A 572 -7.17 12.37 -23.38
N ASP A 573 -7.36 13.65 -23.07
CA ASP A 573 -6.50 14.73 -23.57
C ASP A 573 -5.26 14.83 -22.69
N PHE A 574 -4.23 14.07 -23.07
CA PHE A 574 -2.93 14.10 -22.40
C PHE A 574 -2.03 15.23 -22.91
N ILE A 575 -2.41 15.90 -24.00
CA ILE A 575 -1.61 16.95 -24.65
C ILE A 575 -1.83 18.28 -23.93
N HIS A 576 -3.09 18.74 -23.84
CA HIS A 576 -3.36 20.09 -23.36
C HIS A 576 -3.36 20.18 -21.82
N PRO A 577 -2.76 21.24 -21.26
CA PRO A 577 -2.84 21.50 -19.83
C PRO A 577 -4.27 21.62 -19.29
N SER A 578 -4.47 21.24 -18.04
CA SER A 578 -5.80 21.35 -17.38
C SER A 578 -6.29 22.79 -17.19
N ALA A 579 -5.45 23.79 -17.45
CA ALA A 579 -5.87 25.19 -17.44
C ALA A 579 -6.54 25.61 -18.77
N THR A 580 -6.18 24.97 -19.89
CA THR A 580 -6.48 25.46 -21.26
C THR A 580 -7.73 24.84 -21.89
N THR A 581 -8.35 23.82 -21.29
CA THR A 581 -9.56 23.16 -21.82
C THR A 581 -10.67 23.12 -20.77
N ASP A 582 -11.93 23.38 -21.14
CA ASP A 582 -13.10 23.40 -20.22
C ASP A 582 -13.64 22.02 -19.82
N TYR A 583 -12.97 20.97 -20.27
CA TYR A 583 -13.47 19.61 -20.30
C TYR A 583 -12.55 18.58 -19.63
N ASN A 584 -11.55 19.03 -18.87
CA ASN A 584 -10.66 18.12 -18.14
C ASN A 584 -11.27 17.62 -16.82
N ALA A 585 -10.75 16.51 -16.31
CA ALA A 585 -11.33 15.84 -15.14
C ALA A 585 -11.40 16.72 -13.88
N TRP A 586 -10.43 17.62 -13.66
CA TRP A 586 -10.49 18.54 -12.51
C TRP A 586 -11.63 19.56 -12.63
N LYS A 587 -11.88 20.09 -13.83
CA LYS A 587 -13.00 21.01 -14.07
C LYS A 587 -14.36 20.32 -13.92
N VAL A 588 -14.48 19.06 -14.33
CA VAL A 588 -15.68 18.23 -14.07
C VAL A 588 -15.96 18.15 -12.57
N LEU A 589 -14.93 17.86 -11.76
CA LEU A 589 -15.08 17.82 -10.30
C LEU A 589 -15.41 19.19 -9.70
N ASP A 590 -14.83 20.27 -10.22
CA ASP A 590 -15.16 21.63 -9.78
C ASP A 590 -16.61 22.00 -10.06
N LYS A 591 -17.12 21.68 -11.27
CA LYS A 591 -18.54 21.88 -11.63
C LYS A 591 -19.47 21.05 -10.77
N LEU A 592 -19.10 19.81 -10.46
CA LEU A 592 -19.84 18.96 -9.50
C LEU A 592 -20.01 19.68 -8.15
N PHE A 593 -18.92 20.21 -7.58
CA PHE A 593 -18.97 20.90 -6.28
C PHE A 593 -19.76 22.22 -6.33
N ILE A 594 -19.73 22.94 -7.46
CA ILE A 594 -20.54 24.15 -7.65
C ILE A 594 -22.03 23.78 -7.68
N LYS A 595 -22.41 22.82 -8.53
CA LYS A 595 -23.81 22.36 -8.65
C LYS A 595 -24.35 21.79 -7.35
N GLU A 596 -23.54 21.05 -6.60
CA GLU A 596 -23.94 20.55 -5.29
C GLU A 596 -24.27 21.68 -4.31
N LYS A 597 -23.46 22.76 -4.30
CA LYS A 597 -23.73 23.94 -3.46
C LYS A 597 -24.96 24.70 -3.92
N GLU A 598 -25.19 24.81 -5.23
CA GLU A 598 -26.38 25.43 -5.79
C GLU A 598 -27.65 24.67 -5.40
N LEU A 599 -27.67 23.34 -5.60
CA LEU A 599 -28.79 22.48 -5.20
C LEU A 599 -29.07 22.58 -3.70
N SER A 600 -28.02 22.55 -2.87
CA SER A 600 -28.14 22.71 -1.42
C SER A 600 -28.77 24.07 -1.04
N LYS A 601 -28.41 25.16 -1.74
CA LYS A 601 -29.00 26.49 -1.54
C LYS A 601 -30.47 26.53 -1.99
N THR A 602 -30.80 25.95 -3.14
CA THR A 602 -32.16 25.89 -3.67
C THR A 602 -33.07 25.05 -2.77
N GLU A 603 -32.58 23.93 -2.25
CA GLU A 603 -33.30 23.07 -1.31
C GLU A 603 -33.51 23.76 0.04
N PHE A 604 -32.48 24.46 0.55
CA PHE A 604 -32.62 25.32 1.74
C PHE A 604 -33.65 26.44 1.52
N GLN A 605 -33.65 27.09 0.36
CA GLN A 605 -34.65 28.10 0.00
C GLN A 605 -36.06 27.51 -0.11
N LYS A 606 -36.22 26.33 -0.71
CA LYS A 606 -37.51 25.61 -0.78
C LYS A 606 -38.02 25.22 0.61
N ASN A 607 -37.15 24.72 1.48
CA ASN A 607 -37.50 24.36 2.87
C ASN A 607 -37.84 25.61 3.70
N LYS A 608 -37.15 26.74 3.48
CA LYS A 608 -37.50 28.03 4.06
C LYS A 608 -38.87 28.51 3.57
N LEU A 609 -39.14 28.42 2.26
CA LEU A 609 -40.45 28.77 1.69
C LEU A 609 -41.57 27.88 2.23
N HIS A 610 -41.30 26.58 2.40
CA HIS A 610 -42.27 25.62 2.95
C HIS A 610 -42.58 25.94 4.42
N ARG A 611 -41.56 26.26 5.23
CA ARG A 611 -41.75 26.74 6.61
C ARG A 611 -42.53 28.05 6.67
N VAL A 612 -42.23 29.00 5.78
CA VAL A 612 -42.99 30.27 5.70
C VAL A 612 -44.45 30.02 5.31
N ARG A 613 -44.73 29.09 4.40
CA ARG A 613 -46.10 28.68 4.05
C ARG A 613 -46.82 28.01 5.21
N GLN A 614 -46.14 27.13 5.97
CA GLN A 614 -46.70 26.52 7.18
C GLN A 614 -47.01 27.56 8.26
N ILE A 615 -46.12 28.54 8.47
CA ILE A 615 -46.37 29.63 9.42
C ILE A 615 -47.57 30.47 8.98
N LYS A 616 -47.66 30.86 7.70
CA LYS A 616 -48.81 31.60 7.17
C LYS A 616 -50.12 30.81 7.29
N SER A 617 -50.12 29.51 7.02
CA SER A 617 -51.32 28.69 7.22
C SER A 617 -51.73 28.60 8.69
N LEU A 618 -50.77 28.60 9.62
CA LEU A 618 -51.06 28.61 11.05
C LEU A 618 -51.59 29.98 11.53
N GLU A 619 -51.11 31.07 10.95
CA GLU A 619 -51.64 32.43 11.18
C GLU A 619 -53.06 32.59 10.63
N GLU A 620 -53.35 32.04 9.44
CA GLU A 620 -54.69 32.02 8.84
C GLU A 620 -55.67 31.20 9.69
N ILE A 621 -55.28 29.99 10.13
CA ILE A 621 -56.07 29.16 11.05
C ILE A 621 -56.30 29.87 12.40
N GLY A 622 -55.27 30.54 12.93
CA GLY A 622 -55.39 31.33 14.16
C GLY A 622 -56.38 32.49 14.02
N THR A 623 -56.41 33.14 12.86
CA THR A 623 -57.32 34.25 12.55
C THR A 623 -58.76 33.75 12.38
N GLU A 624 -58.97 32.62 11.70
CA GLU A 624 -60.28 31.97 11.58
C GLU A 624 -60.83 31.49 12.93
N TRP A 625 -59.96 30.94 13.79
CA TRP A 625 -60.33 30.53 15.15
C TRP A 625 -60.73 31.73 16.01
N TYR A 626 -59.96 32.83 15.96
CA TYR A 626 -60.26 34.06 16.69
C TYR A 626 -61.58 34.69 16.23
N ASN A 627 -61.83 34.75 14.92
CA ASN A 627 -63.08 35.26 14.36
C ASN A 627 -64.28 34.36 14.73
N SER A 628 -64.08 33.04 14.77
CA SER A 628 -65.14 32.09 15.18
C SER A 628 -65.48 32.23 16.67
N GLN A 629 -64.47 32.40 17.53
CA GLN A 629 -64.67 32.66 18.96
C GLN A 629 -65.35 34.01 19.22
N PHE A 630 -64.98 35.05 18.46
CA PHE A 630 -65.63 36.35 18.54
C PHE A 630 -67.12 36.28 18.15
N GLN A 631 -67.45 35.59 17.05
CA GLN A 631 -68.84 35.37 16.64
C GLN A 631 -69.63 34.52 17.64
N PHE A 632 -69.00 33.49 18.22
CA PHE A 632 -69.62 32.67 19.26
C PHE A 632 -69.96 33.49 20.51
N ASN A 633 -69.04 34.32 21.00
CA ASN A 633 -69.27 35.20 22.14
C ASN A 633 -70.33 36.27 21.85
N LEU A 634 -70.39 36.79 20.62
CA LEU A 634 -71.43 37.73 20.19
C LEU A 634 -72.82 37.08 20.22
N LEU A 635 -72.92 35.82 19.78
CA LEU A 635 -74.15 35.03 19.78
C LEU A 635 -74.59 34.64 21.21
N GLU A 636 -73.66 34.29 22.10
CA GLU A 636 -73.96 34.04 23.51
C GLU A 636 -74.47 35.30 24.21
N ASN A 637 -73.82 36.46 24.01
CA ASN A 637 -74.32 37.73 24.55
C ASN A 637 -75.72 38.09 24.03
N GLN A 638 -76.02 37.82 22.75
CA GLN A 638 -77.36 38.02 22.21
C GLN A 638 -78.41 37.07 22.80
N LYS A 639 -78.02 35.85 23.18
CA LYS A 639 -78.91 34.91 23.88
C LYS A 639 -79.15 35.33 25.32
N GLU A 640 -78.15 35.85 26.02
CA GLU A 640 -78.32 36.41 27.37
C GLU A 640 -79.26 37.62 27.35
N ILE A 641 -79.06 38.57 26.44
CA ILE A 641 -79.96 39.73 26.29
C ILE A 641 -81.42 39.28 26.03
N LYS A 642 -81.64 38.28 25.16
CA LYS A 642 -82.98 37.73 24.90
C LYS A 642 -83.56 36.97 26.09
N LYS A 643 -82.72 36.43 26.98
CA LYS A 643 -83.14 35.73 28.20
C LYS A 643 -83.56 36.74 29.27
N ASP A 644 -82.83 37.85 29.38
CA ASP A 644 -83.17 38.96 30.27
C ASP A 644 -84.45 39.67 29.84
N GLU A 645 -84.64 39.93 28.53
CA GLU A 645 -85.90 40.48 27.99
C GLU A 645 -87.12 39.55 28.25
N LYS A 646 -86.87 38.23 28.26
CA LYS A 646 -87.92 37.22 28.53
C LYS A 646 -88.23 37.13 30.03
N ASN A 647 -87.23 37.29 30.89
CA ASN A 647 -87.41 37.38 32.34
C ASN A 647 -88.15 38.66 32.73
N GLU A 648 -87.84 39.82 32.14
CA GLU A 648 -88.58 41.07 32.37
C GLU A 648 -90.05 40.98 31.90
N LYS A 649 -90.33 40.26 30.81
CA LYS A 649 -91.71 40.00 30.37
C LYS A 649 -92.46 39.08 31.32
N ASN A 650 -91.80 38.07 31.87
CA ASN A 650 -92.40 37.18 32.86
C ASN A 650 -92.68 37.90 34.19
N GLU A 651 -91.77 38.75 34.68
CA GLU A 651 -92.02 39.57 35.87
C GLU A 651 -93.16 40.59 35.69
N LYS A 652 -93.32 41.14 34.47
CA LYS A 652 -94.47 42.00 34.14
C LYS A 652 -95.79 41.22 34.10
N ASN A 653 -95.78 39.97 33.63
CA ASN A 653 -96.97 39.13 33.63
C ASN A 653 -97.36 38.66 35.04
N GLU A 654 -96.40 38.28 35.89
CA GLU A 654 -96.68 37.93 37.30
C GLU A 654 -97.19 39.12 38.13
N LYS A 655 -96.75 40.35 37.83
CA LYS A 655 -97.32 41.58 38.44
C LYS A 655 -98.74 41.87 37.95
N ASN A 656 -99.10 41.49 36.72
CA ASN A 656 -100.46 41.65 36.20
C ASN A 656 -101.43 40.60 36.76
N GLU A 657 -101.00 39.34 36.92
CA GLU A 657 -101.82 38.29 37.55
C GLU A 657 -102.08 38.56 39.04
N LYS A 658 -101.09 39.07 39.79
CA LYS A 658 -101.31 39.50 41.19
C LYS A 658 -102.29 40.68 41.33
N ASN A 659 -102.33 41.59 40.35
CA ASN A 659 -103.29 42.70 40.31
C ASN A 659 -104.71 42.27 39.90
N GLU A 660 -104.87 41.17 39.15
CA GLU A 660 -106.18 40.60 38.82
C GLU A 660 -106.77 39.76 39.96
N ASP A 661 -105.94 39.07 40.74
CA ASP A 661 -106.37 38.33 41.93
C ASP A 661 -106.75 39.25 43.11
N GLU A 662 -106.11 40.41 43.26
CA GLU A 662 -106.58 41.46 44.20
C GLU A 662 -107.90 42.11 43.74
N LYS A 663 -108.14 42.24 42.43
CA LYS A 663 -109.43 42.74 41.89
C LYS A 663 -110.57 41.73 42.02
N LYS A 664 -110.30 40.42 41.98
CA LYS A 664 -111.30 39.37 42.26
C LYS A 664 -111.65 39.27 43.74
N LYS A 665 -110.66 39.38 44.64
CA LYS A 665 -110.91 39.41 46.10
C LYS A 665 -111.65 40.67 46.60
N ASN A 666 -111.56 41.80 45.88
CA ASN A 666 -112.36 42.99 46.18
C ASN A 666 -113.77 42.97 45.54
N LYS A 667 -114.05 42.07 44.58
CA LYS A 667 -115.39 41.89 44.01
C LYS A 667 -116.26 40.95 44.86
N GLU A 668 -115.69 39.89 45.44
CA GLU A 668 -116.40 38.98 46.36
C GLU A 668 -116.67 39.59 47.75
N LYS A 669 -116.04 40.72 48.11
CA LYS A 669 -116.37 41.48 49.33
C LYS A 669 -117.47 42.53 49.14
N ASN A 670 -117.83 42.88 47.92
CA ASN A 670 -118.86 43.88 47.61
C ASN A 670 -120.22 43.28 47.19
N GLU A 671 -120.34 41.96 47.03
CA GLU A 671 -121.63 41.28 46.77
C GLU A 671 -122.30 40.72 48.05
N ASN A 672 -121.71 40.95 49.23
CA ASN A 672 -122.31 40.63 50.54
C ASN A 672 -122.94 41.86 51.25
N THR A 673 -123.26 42.92 50.51
CA THR A 673 -123.99 44.09 51.01
C THR A 673 -124.92 44.64 49.93
N GLU A 674 -125.91 43.84 49.51
CA GLU A 674 -127.23 44.30 49.04
C GLU A 674 -128.19 43.10 48.85
N ASN A 675 -129.09 42.92 49.83
CA ASN A 675 -130.20 41.95 49.98
C ASN A 675 -129.81 40.51 50.37
N LYS A 676 -129.81 40.08 51.64
CA LYS A 676 -130.71 40.39 52.76
C LYS A 676 -130.03 40.09 54.10
#